data_AF-A0A0W0ZKZ5-F1
#
_entry.id   AF-A0A0W0ZKZ5-F1
#
_cell.length_a   1.000
_cell.length_b   1.000
_cell.length_c   1.000
_cell.angle_alpha   90.00
_cell.angle_beta   90.00
_cell.angle_gamma   90.00
#
_symmetry.space_group_name_H-M   'P 1'
#
loop_
_entity.id
_entity.type
_entity.pdbx_description
1 polymer ?
#
loop_
_entity_poly.entity_id
_entity_poly.type
_entity_poly.pdbx_seq_one_letter_code
_entity_poly.pdbx_strand_id
1 'polypeptide(L)'
;MKLPLKEALFARYLYISPENIVHVFMPIVSGTNIGLDNTCKAVYALQEFFDKGSNSNKKASLRAELLAYKEALESDLNLLGADVPLVKQKQERLSQIDAYLKILIFVEKHQELNCLDTGFPSYPRPLEILMQDRINSNLYSIVLRPTEEDGYLRSEAANPIFSVAHKSVPRQIYTSKSELQQALIQAYTPLTFKAKDLKSQVIQQVLAQLKLPHVPVDFEHLRQILKKTVQALLNVDVDFSKTQQGSPIDQQEINETMDFDPQATSPEEYMRALFGYCASNLFDILIESPFNRLTHTEQWSIATQFLLGITNFYCIVQGIISSSTNFGQILDAHPKLSANLAQRLAQAQKTNQSIEEACVFWMNEHASELAITHLLTQEDINSIKDIFAKRYTEIKDSPHFDEFFVLDTQKKGDFVIHQGSICTNFAKFVNSPLLDVPQELIQPLEEARSGARSIGVNIPHKNVLVQDDVVIDTCSMSHKELQALYEQINSYKDLTLKKALLAQLKQERPDFKTQIDAKQFLQHVAYGEQNEAESLLQNDVEQAQELLITRKIPFTDYSGRSFNCTAYEYAYWAKDTHMCRMLERYMDDQTKAIILKRVQNIEELVGGLFKQPRGLVYTQKGIEYRNAHFDLTPLKNALSAYIEAYQQSPRKTEEDWDELNTLWIKVGLSQREVPAHIAQEYCHPRRSFEDVVNNHALLDASNSANLERQLRFYNGVTNTYDAWFTPLSFGSNSGLGISFAILRNTWWACGAGEAPMAGALVGRGPRVELSAIEAIDEERTDDLTRSLENLAAPSRLQDSLFYSVYSFNALRN
;
A
#
# COMPACT_ATOMS: atom_id res chain seq x y z
N MET A 1 15.46 15.99 -27.97
CA MET A 1 14.35 15.42 -27.16
C MET A 1 14.39 15.85 -25.69
N LYS A 2 13.23 16.17 -25.06
CA LYS A 2 13.13 16.41 -23.61
C LYS A 2 12.67 15.12 -22.92
N LEU A 3 13.54 14.51 -22.11
CA LEU A 3 13.28 13.21 -21.46
C LEU A 3 13.09 13.41 -19.96
N PRO A 4 11.96 12.95 -19.38
CA PRO A 4 11.83 12.86 -17.92
C PRO A 4 12.92 11.96 -17.33
N LEU A 5 13.40 12.28 -16.12
CA LEU A 5 14.31 11.39 -15.39
C LEU A 5 13.50 10.44 -14.49
N LYS A 6 14.05 9.27 -14.19
CA LYS A 6 13.37 8.27 -13.36
C LYS A 6 13.57 8.49 -11.87
N GLU A 7 14.66 9.14 -11.47
CA GLU A 7 14.90 9.48 -10.07
C GLU A 7 13.71 10.24 -9.48
N ALA A 8 13.11 9.71 -8.42
CA ALA A 8 11.85 10.22 -7.91
C ALA A 8 12.02 11.51 -7.09
N LEU A 9 11.20 12.53 -7.40
CA LEU A 9 11.04 13.74 -6.58
C LEU A 9 10.52 13.44 -5.17
N PHE A 10 9.64 12.45 -5.07
CA PHE A 10 8.99 12.02 -3.85
C PHE A 10 9.32 10.54 -3.67
N ALA A 11 10.26 10.27 -2.77
CA ALA A 11 10.67 8.91 -2.46
C ALA A 11 10.36 8.63 -0.99
N ARG A 12 9.76 7.48 -0.70
CA ARG A 12 9.31 7.17 0.65
C ARG A 12 10.53 7.03 1.59
N TYR A 13 10.43 7.59 2.79
CA TYR A 13 11.50 7.64 3.80
C TYR A 13 12.73 8.49 3.45
N LEU A 14 12.86 8.94 2.19
CA LEU A 14 14.08 9.52 1.63
C LEU A 14 13.98 11.04 1.55
N TYR A 15 14.99 11.70 2.10
CA TYR A 15 15.21 13.13 1.94
C TYR A 15 16.64 13.40 1.48
N ILE A 16 16.81 14.29 0.52
CA ILE A 16 18.11 14.73 0.01
C ILE A 16 18.36 16.17 0.48
N SER A 17 19.41 16.37 1.28
CA SER A 17 19.79 17.69 1.77
C SER A 17 20.39 18.57 0.66
N PRO A 18 20.48 19.90 0.85
CA PRO A 18 21.18 20.80 -0.08
C PRO A 18 22.64 20.40 -0.39
N GLU A 19 23.28 19.67 0.51
CA GLU A 19 24.65 19.15 0.37
C GLU A 19 24.73 17.81 -0.39
N ASN A 20 23.62 17.36 -0.99
CA ASN A 20 23.51 16.09 -1.71
C ASN A 20 23.64 14.85 -0.80
N ILE A 21 23.31 14.98 0.49
CA ILE A 21 23.34 13.89 1.46
C ILE A 21 21.97 13.22 1.49
N VAL A 22 21.94 11.90 1.37
CA VAL A 22 20.75 11.05 1.45
C VAL A 22 20.48 10.70 2.91
N HIS A 23 19.36 11.19 3.43
CA HIS A 23 18.86 10.84 4.76
C HIS A 23 17.69 9.88 4.63
N VAL A 24 17.78 8.76 5.36
CA VAL A 24 16.66 7.83 5.54
C VAL A 24 16.01 8.10 6.89
N PHE A 25 14.73 8.44 6.87
CA PHE A 25 13.91 8.71 8.05
C PHE A 25 13.01 7.52 8.36
N MET A 26 13.32 6.86 9.47
CA MET A 26 12.62 5.69 9.98
C MET A 26 11.38 6.13 10.78
N PRO A 27 10.16 5.73 10.38
CA PRO A 27 8.93 6.16 11.03
C PRO A 27 8.79 5.50 12.40
N ILE A 28 8.37 6.29 13.38
CA ILE A 28 8.08 5.86 14.74
C ILE A 28 6.59 5.63 14.92
N VAL A 29 5.81 6.63 14.52
CA VAL A 29 4.35 6.67 14.62
C VAL A 29 3.82 7.66 13.59
N SER A 30 2.64 7.42 13.03
CA SER A 30 1.98 8.41 12.16
C SER A 30 1.59 9.65 12.95
N GLY A 31 1.47 10.79 12.26
CA GLY A 31 1.19 12.07 12.89
C GLY A 31 2.37 13.04 12.78
N THR A 32 2.15 14.27 13.20
CA THR A 32 3.17 15.33 13.09
C THR A 32 3.65 15.76 14.47
N ASN A 33 2.79 16.42 15.22
CA ASN A 33 3.14 16.89 16.56
C ASN A 33 2.65 15.96 17.67
N ILE A 34 1.65 15.15 17.37
CA ILE A 34 1.13 14.09 18.23
C ILE A 34 0.98 12.82 17.40
N GLY A 35 1.26 11.67 18.00
CA GLY A 35 1.07 10.38 17.38
C GLY A 35 -0.42 10.08 17.17
N LEU A 36 -0.79 9.67 15.96
CA LEU A 36 -2.18 9.32 15.60
C LEU A 36 -2.44 7.82 15.73
N ASP A 37 -1.42 7.00 15.48
CA ASP A 37 -1.45 5.59 15.86
C ASP A 37 -1.04 5.42 17.32
N ASN A 38 -1.80 4.62 18.07
CA ASN A 38 -1.49 4.28 19.45
C ASN A 38 -1.72 2.80 19.72
N THR A 39 -1.33 2.38 20.92
CA THR A 39 -1.46 1.00 21.42
C THR A 39 -0.88 -0.02 20.43
N CYS A 40 -1.67 -1.02 20.04
CA CYS A 40 -1.27 -2.09 19.13
C CYS A 40 -0.77 -1.61 17.76
N LYS A 41 -1.24 -0.46 17.26
CA LYS A 41 -0.93 0.03 15.91
C LYS A 41 0.28 0.97 15.86
N ALA A 42 0.75 1.48 17.00
CA ALA A 42 1.81 2.49 17.06
C ALA A 42 3.09 2.10 16.29
N VAL A 43 3.40 0.80 16.24
CA VAL A 43 4.65 0.26 15.68
C VAL A 43 4.47 -0.27 14.24
N TYR A 44 3.26 -0.23 13.66
CA TYR A 44 3.01 -0.83 12.34
C TYR A 44 3.80 -0.17 11.21
N ALA A 45 4.00 1.15 11.26
CA ALA A 45 4.83 1.86 10.29
C ALA A 45 6.29 1.36 10.33
N LEU A 46 6.79 1.00 11.52
CA LEU A 46 8.14 0.44 11.71
C LEU A 46 8.24 -1.02 11.24
N GLN A 47 7.18 -1.81 11.45
CA GLN A 47 7.06 -3.16 10.88
C GLN A 47 7.16 -3.12 9.35
N GLU A 48 6.41 -2.24 8.70
CA GLU A 48 6.46 -2.06 7.23
C GLU A 48 7.83 -1.59 6.76
N PHE A 49 8.45 -0.64 7.48
CA PHE A 49 9.79 -0.13 7.16
C PHE A 49 10.83 -1.25 7.03
N PHE A 50 10.82 -2.24 7.93
CA PHE A 50 11.75 -3.37 7.95
C PHE A 50 11.26 -4.65 7.24
N ASP A 51 10.10 -4.61 6.59
CA ASP A 51 9.43 -5.80 6.05
C ASP A 51 9.22 -6.94 7.07
N LYS A 52 8.76 -6.59 8.27
CA LYS A 52 8.56 -7.55 9.38
C LYS A 52 7.10 -7.65 9.81
N GLY A 53 6.73 -8.85 10.27
CA GLY A 53 5.38 -9.16 10.75
C GLY A 53 4.32 -9.26 9.64
N SER A 54 3.11 -9.69 10.02
CA SER A 54 1.99 -9.92 9.09
C SER A 54 1.32 -8.63 8.58
N ASN A 55 1.59 -7.49 9.21
CA ASN A 55 1.00 -6.19 8.86
C ASN A 55 1.83 -5.40 7.85
N SER A 56 3.01 -5.91 7.46
CA SER A 56 3.89 -5.26 6.48
C SER A 56 3.43 -5.49 5.04
N ASN A 57 3.37 -4.41 4.25
CA ASN A 57 3.39 -4.53 2.79
C ASN A 57 4.83 -4.54 2.30
N LYS A 58 5.33 -5.71 1.86
CA LYS A 58 6.71 -5.88 1.37
C LYS A 58 7.13 -4.86 0.31
N LYS A 59 6.19 -4.46 -0.55
CA LYS A 59 6.44 -3.51 -1.65
C LYS A 59 6.67 -2.08 -1.16
N ALA A 60 6.31 -1.78 0.08
CA ALA A 60 6.40 -0.48 0.73
C ALA A 60 7.52 -0.39 1.78
N SER A 61 8.33 -1.45 1.91
CA SER A 61 9.48 -1.50 2.81
C SER A 61 10.62 -0.58 2.35
N LEU A 62 11.49 -0.19 3.30
CA LEU A 62 12.67 0.60 2.95
C LEU A 62 13.52 -0.10 1.88
N ARG A 63 13.67 -1.42 1.99
CA ARG A 63 14.47 -2.20 1.04
C ARG A 63 13.93 -2.10 -0.38
N ALA A 64 12.62 -2.25 -0.57
CA ALA A 64 11.98 -2.12 -1.86
C ALA A 64 12.16 -0.71 -2.44
N GLU A 65 11.98 0.32 -1.60
CA GLU A 65 12.15 1.72 -1.98
C GLU A 65 13.59 2.06 -2.39
N LEU A 66 14.59 1.62 -1.61
CA LEU A 66 16.00 1.84 -1.93
C LEU A 66 16.43 1.11 -3.21
N LEU A 67 15.93 -0.12 -3.45
CA LEU A 67 16.21 -0.85 -4.69
C LEU A 67 15.58 -0.17 -5.91
N ALA A 68 14.33 0.30 -5.80
CA ALA A 68 13.68 1.05 -6.87
C ALA A 68 14.40 2.39 -7.14
N TYR A 69 14.83 3.09 -6.09
CA TYR A 69 15.58 4.34 -6.22
C TYR A 69 16.96 4.12 -6.86
N LYS A 70 17.64 3.02 -6.49
CA LYS A 70 18.88 2.59 -7.12
C LYS A 70 18.71 2.32 -8.61
N GLU A 71 17.71 1.53 -8.98
CA GLU A 71 17.42 1.22 -10.39
C GLU A 71 17.12 2.49 -11.19
N ALA A 72 16.39 3.44 -10.61
CA ALA A 72 16.12 4.74 -11.22
C ALA A 72 17.40 5.56 -11.45
N LEU A 73 18.29 5.63 -10.45
CA LEU A 73 19.59 6.30 -10.57
C LEU A 73 20.49 5.66 -11.63
N GLU A 74 20.59 4.33 -11.64
CA GLU A 74 21.38 3.58 -12.63
C GLU A 74 20.83 3.79 -14.05
N SER A 75 19.50 3.77 -14.21
CA SER A 75 18.86 4.07 -15.49
C SER A 75 19.18 5.48 -15.97
N ASP A 76 19.11 6.49 -15.09
CA ASP A 76 19.43 7.86 -15.45
C ASP A 76 20.92 8.03 -15.79
N LEU A 77 21.82 7.44 -15.00
CA LEU A 77 23.27 7.50 -15.22
C LEU A 77 23.71 6.86 -16.54
N ASN A 78 23.06 5.77 -16.96
CA ASN A 78 23.35 5.11 -18.24
C ASN A 78 23.04 6.00 -19.47
N LEU A 79 22.19 7.01 -19.32
CA LEU A 79 21.85 7.96 -20.40
C LEU A 79 22.65 9.26 -20.36
N LEU A 80 23.08 9.68 -19.18
CA LEU A 80 23.76 10.96 -19.01
C LEU A 80 25.24 10.83 -19.40
N GLY A 81 25.73 11.72 -20.26
CA GLY A 81 27.15 11.78 -20.62
C GLY A 81 28.05 12.11 -19.43
N ALA A 82 29.29 11.62 -19.42
CA ALA A 82 30.19 11.63 -18.26
C ALA A 82 30.56 13.01 -17.68
N ASP A 83 30.33 14.11 -18.40
CA ASP A 83 30.85 15.46 -18.07
C ASP A 83 29.81 16.44 -17.47
N VAL A 84 28.67 15.95 -16.97
CA VAL A 84 27.63 16.82 -16.38
C VAL A 84 27.71 16.80 -14.84
N PRO A 85 27.70 17.95 -14.13
CA PRO A 85 27.65 18.01 -12.66
C PRO A 85 26.54 17.14 -12.03
N LEU A 86 25.42 16.99 -12.74
CA LEU A 86 24.30 16.12 -12.36
C LEU A 86 24.72 14.63 -12.26
N VAL A 87 25.59 14.15 -13.14
CA VAL A 87 26.10 12.76 -13.13
C VAL A 87 26.88 12.52 -11.85
N LYS A 88 27.76 13.45 -11.47
CA LYS A 88 28.51 13.37 -10.22
C LYS A 88 27.57 13.31 -9.01
N GLN A 89 26.56 14.18 -8.98
CA GLN A 89 25.58 14.19 -7.89
C GLN A 89 24.77 12.90 -7.80
N LYS A 90 24.28 12.36 -8.94
CA LYS A 90 23.57 11.08 -8.98
C LYS A 90 24.47 9.91 -8.58
N GLN A 91 25.74 9.91 -8.96
CA GLN A 91 26.71 8.87 -8.58
C GLN A 91 27.02 8.89 -7.07
N GLU A 92 27.14 10.09 -6.47
CA GLU A 92 27.27 10.26 -5.02
C GLU A 92 26.04 9.71 -4.29
N ARG A 93 24.82 10.01 -4.77
CA ARG A 93 23.59 9.47 -4.18
C ARG A 93 23.50 7.95 -4.34
N LEU A 94 23.85 7.41 -5.50
CA LEU A 94 23.89 5.96 -5.75
C LEU A 94 24.82 5.25 -4.76
N SER A 95 25.99 5.83 -4.51
CA SER A 95 26.95 5.30 -3.53
C SER A 95 26.40 5.30 -2.10
N GLN A 96 25.66 6.34 -1.72
CA GLN A 96 24.99 6.42 -0.42
C GLN A 96 23.84 5.40 -0.29
N ILE A 97 23.02 5.25 -1.33
CA ILE A 97 21.93 4.25 -1.39
C ILE A 97 22.50 2.83 -1.24
N ASP A 98 23.60 2.53 -1.92
CA ASP A 98 24.29 1.24 -1.78
C ASP A 98 24.81 1.00 -0.35
N ALA A 99 25.27 2.04 0.34
CA ALA A 99 25.67 1.93 1.74
C ALA A 99 24.49 1.60 2.66
N TYR A 100 23.34 2.28 2.48
CA TYR A 100 22.11 1.96 3.23
C TYR A 100 21.65 0.52 2.99
N LEU A 101 21.65 0.05 1.72
CA LEU A 101 21.27 -1.32 1.38
C LEU A 101 22.16 -2.37 2.08
N LYS A 102 23.48 -2.13 2.14
CA LYS A 102 24.43 -3.03 2.83
C LYS A 102 24.15 -3.12 4.33
N ILE A 103 23.91 -1.97 4.98
CA ILE A 103 23.55 -1.95 6.40
C ILE A 103 22.20 -2.65 6.62
N LEU A 104 21.23 -2.41 5.76
CA LEU A 104 19.89 -2.98 5.91
C LEU A 104 19.94 -4.52 5.86
N ILE A 105 20.72 -5.10 4.94
CA ILE A 105 20.95 -6.56 4.88
C ILE A 105 21.49 -7.12 6.20
N PHE A 106 22.34 -6.36 6.89
CA PHE A 106 22.90 -6.74 8.18
C PHE A 106 21.86 -6.61 9.31
N VAL A 107 21.19 -5.46 9.41
CA VAL A 107 20.30 -5.12 10.52
C VAL A 107 18.95 -5.86 10.46
N GLU A 108 18.40 -6.14 9.27
CA GLU A 108 17.12 -6.86 9.08
C GLU A 108 17.08 -8.23 9.78
N LYS A 109 18.24 -8.87 9.93
CA LYS A 109 18.38 -10.19 10.56
C LYS A 109 18.78 -10.12 12.04
N HIS A 110 18.95 -8.92 12.58
CA HIS A 110 19.43 -8.74 13.94
C HIS A 110 18.34 -9.07 14.97
N GLN A 111 18.71 -9.77 16.04
CA GLN A 111 17.77 -10.25 17.06
C GLN A 111 16.98 -9.13 17.77
N GLU A 112 17.55 -7.93 17.84
CA GLU A 112 16.86 -6.74 18.39
C GLU A 112 15.59 -6.38 17.61
N LEU A 113 15.47 -6.78 16.35
CA LEU A 113 14.29 -6.53 15.53
C LEU A 113 13.23 -7.62 15.62
N ASN A 114 13.48 -8.73 16.33
CA ASN A 114 12.52 -9.84 16.42
C ASN A 114 11.19 -9.43 17.08
N CYS A 115 11.18 -8.36 17.89
CA CYS A 115 9.96 -7.80 18.45
C CYS A 115 8.97 -7.32 17.39
N LEU A 116 9.45 -7.01 16.18
CA LEU A 116 8.65 -6.60 15.04
C LEU A 116 8.00 -7.78 14.29
N ASP A 117 8.38 -9.03 14.56
CA ASP A 117 7.78 -10.19 13.87
C ASP A 117 6.44 -10.64 14.49
N THR A 118 6.04 -10.03 15.61
CA THR A 118 4.83 -10.39 16.35
C THR A 118 3.58 -9.67 15.83
N GLY A 119 2.38 -10.23 16.09
CA GLY A 119 1.11 -9.58 15.73
C GLY A 119 0.85 -8.26 16.47
N PHE A 120 1.44 -8.11 17.66
CA PHE A 120 1.40 -6.90 18.49
C PHE A 120 2.84 -6.42 18.78
N PRO A 121 3.54 -5.88 17.78
CA PRO A 121 4.96 -5.52 17.84
C PRO A 121 5.27 -4.52 18.94
N SER A 122 6.50 -4.55 19.46
CA SER A 122 7.06 -3.51 20.36
C SER A 122 8.21 -2.78 19.68
N TYR A 123 8.57 -1.59 20.17
CA TYR A 123 9.74 -0.88 19.65
C TYR A 123 11.04 -1.64 19.98
N PRO A 124 12.00 -1.76 19.04
CA PRO A 124 13.29 -2.37 19.32
C PRO A 124 14.08 -1.60 20.39
N ARG A 125 14.79 -2.28 21.28
CA ARG A 125 15.58 -1.65 22.37
C ARG A 125 16.53 -0.54 21.89
N PRO A 126 17.25 -0.67 20.76
CA PRO A 126 18.09 0.41 20.24
C PRO A 126 17.32 1.72 20.01
N LEU A 127 16.06 1.62 19.60
CA LEU A 127 15.19 2.77 19.39
C LEU A 127 14.59 3.28 20.72
N GLU A 128 14.22 2.40 21.65
CA GLU A 128 13.77 2.81 22.98
C GLU A 128 14.83 3.67 23.69
N ILE A 129 16.11 3.31 23.59
CA ILE A 129 17.22 4.10 24.14
C ILE A 129 17.23 5.52 23.56
N LEU A 130 17.02 5.66 22.24
CA LEU A 130 16.94 6.98 21.59
C LEU A 130 15.74 7.78 22.09
N MET A 131 14.58 7.13 22.27
CA MET A 131 13.38 7.80 22.78
C MET A 131 13.54 8.23 24.25
N GLN A 132 14.28 7.45 25.04
CA GLN A 132 14.49 7.68 26.48
C GLN A 132 15.60 8.70 26.77
N ASP A 133 16.46 9.02 25.80
CA ASP A 133 17.54 10.00 25.96
C ASP A 133 16.99 11.41 26.26
N ARG A 134 16.98 11.80 27.54
CA ARG A 134 16.47 13.11 27.97
C ARG A 134 17.33 14.30 27.54
N ILE A 135 18.54 14.06 27.06
CA ILE A 135 19.44 15.11 26.59
C ILE A 135 19.04 15.45 25.15
N ASN A 136 19.02 14.46 24.26
CA ASN A 136 18.87 14.68 22.82
C ASN A 136 17.47 14.41 22.27
N SER A 137 16.61 13.67 22.97
CA SER A 137 15.24 13.45 22.56
C SER A 137 14.40 14.72 22.73
N ASN A 138 13.57 14.98 21.72
CA ASN A 138 12.46 15.93 21.72
C ASN A 138 11.10 15.20 21.61
N LEU A 139 11.09 13.87 21.74
CA LEU A 139 9.91 13.03 21.76
C LEU A 139 9.56 12.64 23.19
N TYR A 140 8.28 12.79 23.54
CA TYR A 140 7.73 12.47 24.85
C TYR A 140 6.51 11.59 24.69
N SER A 141 6.02 11.04 25.80
CA SER A 141 4.76 10.29 25.83
C SER A 141 3.91 10.63 27.04
N ILE A 142 2.61 10.44 26.86
CA ILE A 142 1.54 10.64 27.84
C ILE A 142 0.75 9.34 27.91
N VAL A 143 0.52 8.82 29.12
CA VAL A 143 -0.35 7.67 29.39
C VAL A 143 -1.54 8.12 30.23
N LEU A 144 -2.74 7.94 29.70
CA LEU A 144 -4.00 8.28 30.36
C LEU A 144 -4.66 7.01 30.91
N ARG A 145 -5.81 7.16 31.57
CA ARG A 145 -6.64 6.07 32.05
C ARG A 145 -8.08 6.25 31.58
N PRO A 146 -8.48 5.61 30.47
CA PRO A 146 -9.89 5.35 30.19
C PRO A 146 -10.45 4.28 31.14
N THR A 147 -11.78 4.21 31.26
CA THR A 147 -12.48 3.15 32.00
C THR A 147 -12.28 1.79 31.33
N GLU A 148 -12.37 1.75 30.00
CA GLU A 148 -12.05 0.57 29.19
C GLU A 148 -10.61 0.70 28.66
N GLU A 149 -9.69 0.01 29.31
CA GLU A 149 -8.24 0.10 29.05
C GLU A 149 -7.76 -0.87 27.96
N ASP A 150 -6.85 -0.40 27.12
CA ASP A 150 -5.97 -1.21 26.28
C ASP A 150 -4.57 -1.32 26.94
N GLY A 151 -4.25 -2.52 27.43
CA GLY A 151 -2.96 -2.79 28.08
C GLY A 151 -1.76 -2.86 27.12
N TYR A 152 -1.94 -2.82 25.81
CA TYR A 152 -0.85 -2.88 24.82
C TYR A 152 -0.20 -1.51 24.59
N LEU A 153 0.22 -0.86 25.67
CA LEU A 153 0.94 0.41 25.61
C LEU A 153 2.29 0.25 24.88
N ARG A 154 2.64 1.24 24.05
CA ARG A 154 3.89 1.33 23.29
C ARG A 154 4.64 2.62 23.55
N SER A 155 3.94 3.67 23.97
CA SER A 155 4.51 4.95 24.35
C SER A 155 5.35 4.90 25.62
N GLU A 156 5.21 3.83 26.43
CA GLU A 156 6.11 3.57 27.55
C GLU A 156 7.57 3.47 27.13
N ALA A 157 7.84 3.10 25.87
CA ALA A 157 9.16 3.12 25.25
C ALA A 157 9.83 4.51 25.30
N ALA A 158 9.06 5.61 25.30
CA ALA A 158 9.58 6.98 25.40
C ALA A 158 9.63 7.54 26.83
N ASN A 159 9.44 6.70 27.85
CA ASN A 159 9.41 7.07 29.26
C ASN A 159 8.41 8.21 29.58
N PRO A 160 7.13 7.88 29.84
CA PRO A 160 6.05 8.86 29.90
C PRO A 160 6.30 9.99 30.88
N ILE A 161 6.18 11.23 30.40
CA ILE A 161 6.30 12.44 31.23
C ILE A 161 5.04 12.70 32.06
N PHE A 162 3.91 12.15 31.61
CA PHE A 162 2.68 12.07 32.36
C PHE A 162 2.16 10.65 32.26
N SER A 163 1.87 10.03 33.39
CA SER A 163 1.26 8.70 33.43
C SER A 163 0.44 8.56 34.69
N VAL A 164 -0.79 8.08 34.54
CA VAL A 164 -1.58 7.51 35.63
C VAL A 164 -1.46 6.00 35.64
N ALA A 165 -1.87 5.36 36.73
CA ALA A 165 -1.88 3.91 36.87
C ALA A 165 -2.74 3.28 35.76
N HIS A 166 -2.13 2.41 34.99
CA HIS A 166 -2.71 1.79 33.79
C HIS A 166 -2.28 0.33 33.68
N LYS A 167 -3.08 -0.50 32.99
CA LYS A 167 -2.62 -1.82 32.55
C LYS A 167 -1.46 -1.68 31.57
N SER A 168 -0.45 -2.54 31.70
CA SER A 168 0.67 -2.60 30.75
C SER A 168 1.08 -4.05 30.59
N VAL A 169 0.75 -4.62 29.42
CA VAL A 169 1.19 -5.96 29.02
C VAL A 169 2.72 -6.03 28.96
N PRO A 170 3.45 -5.07 28.35
CA PRO A 170 4.92 -5.09 28.34
C PRO A 170 5.54 -5.12 29.73
N ARG A 171 4.95 -4.43 30.71
CA ARG A 171 5.42 -4.39 32.11
C ARG A 171 4.78 -5.43 33.02
N GLN A 172 3.97 -6.34 32.48
CA GLN A 172 3.26 -7.39 33.22
C GLN A 172 2.30 -6.85 34.31
N ILE A 173 1.70 -5.69 34.07
CA ILE A 173 0.71 -5.06 34.94
C ILE A 173 -0.69 -5.36 34.38
N TYR A 174 -1.37 -6.34 34.93
CA TYR A 174 -2.69 -6.80 34.46
C TYR A 174 -3.87 -6.10 35.16
N THR A 175 -3.63 -5.51 36.33
CA THR A 175 -4.61 -4.73 37.08
C THR A 175 -3.95 -3.48 37.64
N SER A 176 -4.71 -2.40 37.69
CA SER A 176 -4.24 -1.10 38.14
C SER A 176 -5.43 -0.25 38.57
N LYS A 177 -5.20 0.65 39.52
CA LYS A 177 -6.19 1.55 40.07
C LYS A 177 -5.62 2.97 40.02
N SER A 178 -6.22 3.85 39.22
CA SER A 178 -5.87 5.28 39.21
C SER A 178 -6.81 6.04 40.14
N GLU A 179 -6.25 6.65 41.18
CA GLU A 179 -6.99 7.45 42.14
C GLU A 179 -7.44 8.78 41.49
N LEU A 180 -6.66 9.32 40.56
CA LEU A 180 -7.04 10.49 39.76
C LEU A 180 -8.27 10.20 38.90
N GLN A 181 -8.26 9.11 38.13
CA GLN A 181 -9.39 8.77 37.26
C GLN A 181 -10.66 8.53 38.06
N GLN A 182 -10.56 7.82 39.18
CA GLN A 182 -11.72 7.55 40.05
C GLN A 182 -12.29 8.85 40.64
N ALA A 183 -11.42 9.75 41.11
CA ALA A 183 -11.83 11.05 41.61
C ALA A 183 -12.55 11.89 40.54
N LEU A 184 -12.02 11.90 39.31
CA LEU A 184 -12.62 12.62 38.17
C LEU A 184 -13.99 12.04 37.81
N ILE A 185 -14.11 10.73 37.63
CA ILE A 185 -15.38 10.07 37.33
C ILE A 185 -16.40 10.39 38.44
N GLN A 186 -16.03 10.19 39.71
CA GLN A 186 -16.92 10.45 40.83
C GLN A 186 -17.41 11.91 40.87
N ALA A 187 -16.53 12.87 40.62
CA ALA A 187 -16.87 14.30 40.64
C ALA A 187 -17.71 14.73 39.42
N TYR A 188 -17.52 14.08 38.27
CA TYR A 188 -18.18 14.41 37.01
C TYR A 188 -19.51 13.66 36.78
N THR A 189 -19.71 12.46 37.34
CA THR A 189 -20.97 11.70 37.24
C THR A 189 -22.23 12.50 37.58
N PRO A 190 -22.28 13.36 38.63
CA PRO A 190 -23.50 14.11 38.94
C PRO A 190 -23.73 15.34 38.05
N LEU A 191 -22.85 15.63 37.09
CA LEU A 191 -22.94 16.81 36.23
C LEU A 191 -23.84 16.56 35.02
N THR A 192 -24.44 17.63 34.50
CA THR A 192 -25.14 17.61 33.22
C THR A 192 -24.28 18.31 32.17
N PHE A 193 -23.87 17.56 31.15
CA PHE A 193 -23.09 18.08 30.05
C PHE A 193 -24.00 18.45 28.88
N LYS A 194 -23.81 19.65 28.34
CA LYS A 194 -24.46 20.09 27.10
C LYS A 194 -23.35 20.60 26.19
N ALA A 195 -23.42 20.23 24.92
CA ALA A 195 -22.52 20.80 23.92
C ALA A 195 -22.73 22.33 23.88
N LYS A 196 -21.63 23.05 24.01
CA LYS A 196 -21.50 24.51 23.94
C LYS A 196 -20.48 24.88 22.86
N ASP A 197 -20.33 24.03 21.86
CA ASP A 197 -19.42 24.24 20.74
C ASP A 197 -19.79 25.51 19.98
N LEU A 198 -18.82 26.06 19.23
CA LEU A 198 -19.01 27.31 18.49
C LEU A 198 -20.20 27.28 17.52
N LYS A 199 -20.49 26.12 16.90
CA LYS A 199 -21.65 25.97 16.00
C LYS A 199 -22.95 26.09 16.79
N SER A 200 -23.06 25.41 17.92
CA SER A 200 -24.20 25.53 18.83
C SER A 200 -24.39 26.96 19.35
N GLN A 201 -23.30 27.66 19.68
CA GLN A 201 -23.37 29.07 20.12
C GLN A 201 -23.88 30.00 19.01
N VAL A 202 -23.37 29.86 17.79
CA VAL A 202 -23.86 30.62 16.62
C VAL A 202 -25.34 30.36 16.40
N ILE A 203 -25.76 29.09 16.34
CA ILE A 203 -27.17 28.70 16.16
C ILE A 203 -28.06 29.34 17.23
N GLN A 204 -27.69 29.21 18.51
CA GLN A 204 -28.49 29.76 19.60
C GLN A 204 -28.58 31.29 19.55
N GLN A 205 -27.49 31.97 19.22
CA GLN A 205 -27.48 33.43 19.12
C GLN A 205 -28.27 33.94 17.90
N VAL A 206 -28.29 33.20 16.79
CA VAL A 206 -29.18 33.50 15.65
C VAL A 206 -30.64 33.30 16.05
N LEU A 207 -30.98 32.17 16.67
CA LEU A 207 -32.35 31.88 17.14
C LEU A 207 -32.86 32.93 18.14
N ALA A 208 -32.01 33.41 19.05
CA ALA A 208 -32.36 34.47 19.99
C ALA A 208 -32.64 35.82 19.28
N GLN A 209 -31.92 36.12 18.21
CA GLN A 209 -32.11 37.34 17.41
C GLN A 209 -33.38 37.29 16.55
N LEU A 210 -33.80 36.11 16.10
CA LEU A 210 -35.00 35.91 15.28
C LEU A 210 -36.32 36.16 16.05
N LYS A 211 -36.29 36.19 17.40
CA LYS A 211 -37.45 36.43 18.28
C LYS A 211 -38.68 35.56 17.92
N LEU A 212 -38.63 34.30 18.37
CA LEU A 212 -39.56 33.17 18.14
C LEU A 212 -39.47 32.56 16.72
N PRO A 213 -39.40 31.21 16.60
CA PRO A 213 -39.31 30.54 15.32
C PRO A 213 -40.68 30.60 14.62
N HIS A 214 -40.86 31.61 13.77
CA HIS A 214 -41.99 31.64 12.84
C HIS A 214 -41.68 30.74 11.66
N VAL A 215 -42.59 29.80 11.40
CA VAL A 215 -42.64 29.03 10.16
C VAL A 215 -43.83 29.57 9.36
N PRO A 216 -43.68 29.89 8.06
CA PRO A 216 -42.48 29.74 7.23
C PRO A 216 -41.35 30.71 7.60
N VAL A 217 -40.11 30.24 7.43
CA VAL A 217 -38.89 30.99 7.74
C VAL A 217 -38.62 32.04 6.65
N ASP A 218 -38.37 33.29 7.05
CA ASP A 218 -37.77 34.29 6.16
C ASP A 218 -36.29 33.93 5.93
N PHE A 219 -36.03 33.23 4.83
CA PHE A 219 -34.72 32.63 4.55
C PHE A 219 -33.63 33.68 4.29
N GLU A 220 -33.94 34.81 3.64
CA GLU A 220 -32.96 35.87 3.45
C GLU A 220 -32.64 36.59 4.76
N HIS A 221 -33.65 36.85 5.58
CA HIS A 221 -33.43 37.42 6.91
C HIS A 221 -32.58 36.50 7.79
N LEU A 222 -32.88 35.19 7.79
CA LEU A 222 -32.07 34.16 8.47
C LEU A 222 -30.62 34.21 7.99
N ARG A 223 -30.41 34.23 6.67
CA ARG A 223 -29.07 34.25 6.06
C ARG A 223 -28.27 35.47 6.47
N GLN A 224 -28.88 36.65 6.50
CA GLN A 224 -28.23 37.89 6.93
C GLN A 224 -27.86 37.88 8.42
N ILE A 225 -28.74 37.39 9.29
CA ILE A 225 -28.45 37.27 10.73
C ILE A 225 -27.35 36.22 10.95
N LEU A 226 -27.41 35.09 10.26
CA LEU A 226 -26.39 34.05 10.33
C LEU A 226 -25.02 34.60 9.92
N LYS A 227 -24.94 35.29 8.78
CA LYS A 227 -23.70 35.94 8.31
C LYS A 227 -23.14 36.91 9.35
N LYS A 228 -23.97 37.82 9.86
CA LYS A 228 -23.55 38.80 10.88
C LYS A 228 -23.09 38.13 12.17
N THR A 229 -23.77 37.07 12.59
CA THR A 229 -23.46 36.35 13.83
C THR A 229 -22.14 35.58 13.71
N VAL A 230 -21.92 34.91 12.57
CA VAL A 230 -20.64 34.23 12.26
C VAL A 230 -19.49 35.23 12.22
N GLN A 231 -19.65 36.38 11.54
CA GLN A 231 -18.63 37.42 11.50
C GLN A 231 -18.34 37.99 12.90
N ALA A 232 -19.37 38.23 13.72
CA ALA A 232 -19.21 38.82 15.03
C ALA A 232 -18.58 37.86 16.06
N LEU A 233 -18.96 36.58 16.03
CA LEU A 233 -18.48 35.58 17.00
C LEU A 233 -17.16 34.93 16.61
N LEU A 234 -16.98 34.64 15.32
CA LEU A 234 -15.86 33.83 14.83
C LEU A 234 -14.81 34.69 14.12
N ASN A 235 -15.13 35.96 13.81
CA ASN A 235 -14.30 36.85 12.99
C ASN A 235 -13.97 36.27 11.60
N VAL A 236 -14.91 35.52 11.01
CA VAL A 236 -14.81 34.92 9.67
C VAL A 236 -15.93 35.46 8.78
N ASP A 237 -15.59 35.93 7.58
CA ASP A 237 -16.58 36.32 6.58
C ASP A 237 -16.97 35.09 5.74
N VAL A 238 -18.24 34.71 5.79
CA VAL A 238 -18.78 33.59 5.04
C VAL A 238 -19.86 34.11 4.09
N ASP A 239 -19.74 33.73 2.81
CA ASP A 239 -20.76 34.00 1.80
C ASP A 239 -21.79 32.86 1.77
N PHE A 240 -22.85 32.99 2.56
CA PHE A 240 -23.97 32.05 2.59
C PHE A 240 -24.88 32.10 1.35
N SER A 241 -24.54 32.87 0.31
CA SER A 241 -25.24 32.87 -0.98
C SER A 241 -24.60 31.94 -2.02
N LYS A 242 -23.44 31.36 -1.69
CA LYS A 242 -22.72 30.46 -2.58
C LYS A 242 -22.27 29.20 -1.85
N THR A 243 -22.16 28.10 -2.58
CA THR A 243 -21.50 26.90 -2.10
C THR A 243 -20.00 27.16 -1.91
N GLN A 244 -19.32 26.26 -1.22
CA GLN A 244 -17.86 26.32 -1.04
C GLN A 244 -17.10 26.33 -2.38
N GLN A 245 -17.69 25.80 -3.46
CA GLN A 245 -17.14 25.80 -4.82
C GLN A 245 -17.49 27.07 -5.62
N GLY A 246 -18.28 27.99 -5.04
CA GLY A 246 -18.63 29.29 -5.62
C GLY A 246 -19.93 29.31 -6.44
N SER A 247 -20.65 28.18 -6.53
CA SER A 247 -21.97 28.13 -7.19
C SER A 247 -23.02 28.86 -6.34
N PRO A 248 -23.96 29.62 -6.93
CA PRO A 248 -25.09 30.17 -6.17
C PRO A 248 -25.89 29.07 -5.46
N ILE A 249 -26.43 29.36 -4.28
CA ILE A 249 -27.34 28.47 -3.55
C ILE A 249 -28.48 29.30 -2.95
N ASP A 250 -29.73 28.86 -3.16
CA ASP A 250 -30.93 29.52 -2.64
C ASP A 250 -31.85 28.56 -1.86
N GLN A 251 -32.97 29.08 -1.34
CA GLN A 251 -33.89 28.27 -0.53
C GLN A 251 -34.52 27.12 -1.32
N GLN A 252 -34.83 27.34 -2.59
CA GLN A 252 -35.49 26.34 -3.42
C GLN A 252 -34.56 25.16 -3.66
N GLU A 253 -33.30 25.44 -4.02
CA GLU A 253 -32.28 24.41 -4.25
C GLU A 253 -31.98 23.60 -2.97
N ILE A 254 -31.91 24.27 -1.80
CA ILE A 254 -31.77 23.56 -0.51
C ILE A 254 -32.99 22.69 -0.22
N ASN A 255 -34.20 23.20 -0.46
CA ASN A 255 -35.42 22.44 -0.21
C ASN A 255 -35.52 21.20 -1.08
N GLU A 256 -35.25 21.35 -2.38
CA GLU A 256 -35.26 20.24 -3.34
C GLU A 256 -34.20 19.18 -2.99
N THR A 257 -33.00 19.61 -2.58
CA THR A 257 -31.89 18.69 -2.32
C THR A 257 -32.01 17.99 -0.95
N MET A 258 -32.52 18.70 0.07
CA MET A 258 -32.65 18.19 1.44
C MET A 258 -34.04 17.58 1.74
N ASP A 259 -34.96 17.60 0.77
CA ASP A 259 -36.38 17.23 0.94
C ASP A 259 -37.06 18.02 2.08
N PHE A 260 -36.76 19.32 2.17
CA PHE A 260 -37.34 20.21 3.19
C PHE A 260 -38.70 20.76 2.74
N ASP A 261 -39.65 20.78 3.67
CA ASP A 261 -40.93 21.47 3.48
C ASP A 261 -40.80 22.93 3.97
N PRO A 262 -40.84 23.93 3.07
CA PRO A 262 -40.73 25.34 3.46
C PRO A 262 -41.83 25.81 4.44
N GLN A 263 -42.93 25.05 4.60
CA GLN A 263 -44.00 25.32 5.56
C GLN A 263 -43.80 24.67 6.93
N ALA A 264 -42.78 23.81 7.10
CA ALA A 264 -42.54 23.09 8.35
C ALA A 264 -41.08 23.15 8.82
N THR A 265 -40.12 23.35 7.92
CA THR A 265 -38.68 23.35 8.23
C THR A 265 -38.29 24.50 9.15
N SER A 266 -37.55 24.16 10.19
CA SER A 266 -37.12 25.10 11.22
C SER A 266 -35.93 25.97 10.77
N PRO A 267 -35.73 27.15 11.39
CA PRO A 267 -34.53 27.96 11.15
C PRO A 267 -33.23 27.20 11.45
N GLU A 268 -33.24 26.26 12.41
CA GLU A 268 -32.05 25.47 12.76
C GLU A 268 -31.64 24.52 11.64
N GLU A 269 -32.59 23.84 11.02
CA GLU A 269 -32.34 22.93 9.89
C GLU A 269 -31.76 23.69 8.69
N TYR A 270 -32.32 24.86 8.39
CA TYR A 270 -31.77 25.73 7.35
C TYR A 270 -30.34 26.21 7.66
N MET A 271 -30.03 26.60 8.90
CA MET A 271 -28.66 26.96 9.27
C MET A 271 -27.68 25.80 9.13
N ARG A 272 -28.10 24.57 9.52
CA ARG A 272 -27.26 23.37 9.35
C ARG A 272 -27.00 23.08 7.88
N ALA A 273 -28.00 23.21 7.02
CA ALA A 273 -27.83 23.07 5.57
C ALA A 273 -26.88 24.15 5.01
N LEU A 274 -27.07 25.42 5.39
CA LEU A 274 -26.20 26.52 4.97
C LEU A 274 -24.74 26.31 5.39
N PHE A 275 -24.47 25.81 6.60
CA PHE A 275 -23.11 25.42 6.97
C PHE A 275 -22.58 24.30 6.07
N GLY A 276 -23.39 23.27 5.78
CA GLY A 276 -23.00 22.16 4.89
C GLY A 276 -22.63 22.62 3.48
N TYR A 277 -23.44 23.46 2.85
CA TYR A 277 -23.21 23.93 1.47
C TYR A 277 -22.13 25.02 1.38
N CYS A 278 -22.18 26.01 2.26
CA CYS A 278 -21.37 27.24 2.12
C CYS A 278 -20.06 27.18 2.90
N ALA A 279 -19.98 26.38 3.97
CA ALA A 279 -18.90 26.48 4.96
C ALA A 279 -18.64 25.16 5.68
N SER A 280 -18.56 24.05 4.93
CA SER A 280 -18.57 22.69 5.46
C SER A 280 -17.47 22.41 6.50
N ASN A 281 -16.33 23.08 6.37
CA ASN A 281 -15.14 22.93 7.22
C ASN A 281 -14.94 24.07 8.24
N LEU A 282 -15.88 25.03 8.34
CA LEU A 282 -15.71 26.24 9.18
C LEU A 282 -15.40 25.91 10.64
N PHE A 283 -16.12 24.94 11.21
CA PHE A 283 -15.97 24.58 12.63
C PHE A 283 -14.87 23.55 12.89
N ASP A 284 -14.29 22.98 11.83
CA ASP A 284 -13.15 22.06 11.91
C ASP A 284 -11.82 22.80 11.99
N ILE A 285 -11.75 24.01 11.40
CA ILE A 285 -10.53 24.84 11.43
C ILE A 285 -10.45 25.76 12.66
N LEU A 286 -11.57 25.99 13.35
CA LEU A 286 -11.62 26.84 14.53
C LEU A 286 -11.23 26.04 15.77
N ILE A 287 -10.21 26.53 16.46
CA ILE A 287 -9.71 25.91 17.69
C ILE A 287 -10.58 26.40 18.85
N GLU A 288 -11.25 25.48 19.52
CA GLU A 288 -12.00 25.74 20.73
C GLU A 288 -11.67 24.74 21.83
N SER A 289 -12.05 25.06 23.08
CA SER A 289 -11.88 24.14 24.20
C SER A 289 -12.55 22.81 23.87
N PRO A 290 -11.83 21.67 23.98
CA PRO A 290 -12.41 20.34 23.88
C PRO A 290 -13.65 20.17 24.76
N PHE A 291 -13.63 20.70 25.98
CA PHE A 291 -14.73 20.58 26.95
C PHE A 291 -16.06 21.18 26.46
N ASN A 292 -16.04 22.07 25.46
CA ASN A 292 -17.27 22.60 24.85
C ASN A 292 -18.03 21.55 24.04
N ARG A 293 -17.35 20.51 23.53
CA ARG A 293 -17.96 19.49 22.66
C ARG A 293 -18.33 18.22 23.40
N LEU A 294 -17.74 17.97 24.57
CA LEU A 294 -17.86 16.70 25.28
C LEU A 294 -19.17 16.62 26.07
N THR A 295 -19.88 15.50 25.93
CA THR A 295 -21.21 15.30 26.51
C THR A 295 -21.26 14.14 27.51
N HIS A 296 -20.18 13.40 27.67
CA HIS A 296 -20.11 12.23 28.55
C HIS A 296 -19.05 12.38 29.63
N THR A 297 -19.33 11.82 30.81
CA THR A 297 -18.43 11.80 31.98
C THR A 297 -17.05 11.24 31.65
N GLU A 298 -17.01 10.13 30.90
CA GLU A 298 -15.75 9.48 30.51
C GLU A 298 -14.88 10.40 29.65
N GLN A 299 -15.48 11.02 28.64
CA GLN A 299 -14.80 11.98 27.76
C GLN A 299 -14.22 13.16 28.55
N TRP A 300 -14.97 13.68 29.52
CA TRP A 300 -14.51 14.74 30.41
C TRP A 300 -13.33 14.31 31.29
N SER A 301 -13.34 13.08 31.81
CA SER A 301 -12.22 12.51 32.56
C SER A 301 -10.97 12.42 31.68
N ILE A 302 -11.09 11.82 30.50
CA ILE A 302 -9.98 11.66 29.54
C ILE A 302 -9.41 13.02 29.13
N ALA A 303 -10.27 13.99 28.76
CA ALA A 303 -9.83 15.33 28.38
C ALA A 303 -9.14 16.08 29.54
N THR A 304 -9.58 15.85 30.78
CA THR A 304 -8.91 16.40 31.97
C THR A 304 -7.52 15.80 32.16
N GLN A 305 -7.38 14.48 32.05
CA GLN A 305 -6.09 13.81 32.14
C GLN A 305 -5.16 14.26 31.00
N PHE A 306 -5.68 14.41 29.79
CA PHE A 306 -4.91 14.91 28.66
C PHE A 306 -4.47 16.37 28.86
N LEU A 307 -5.33 17.25 29.37
CA LEU A 307 -4.97 18.63 29.74
C LEU A 307 -3.82 18.65 30.77
N LEU A 308 -3.88 17.79 31.79
CA LEU A 308 -2.81 17.67 32.78
C LEU A 308 -1.51 17.17 32.12
N GLY A 309 -1.60 16.20 31.20
CA GLY A 309 -0.46 15.72 30.43
C GLY A 309 0.18 16.79 29.54
N ILE A 310 -0.63 17.59 28.84
CA ILE A 310 -0.17 18.74 28.04
C ILE A 310 0.44 19.82 28.94
N THR A 311 -0.14 20.06 30.12
CA THR A 311 0.43 21.02 31.08
C THR A 311 1.77 20.54 31.62
N ASN A 312 1.91 19.24 31.92
CA ASN A 312 3.17 18.62 32.32
C ASN A 312 4.23 18.74 31.21
N PHE A 313 3.84 18.46 29.96
CA PHE A 313 4.70 18.64 28.78
C PHE A 313 5.19 20.08 28.66
N TYR A 314 4.26 21.05 28.72
CA TYR A 314 4.58 22.47 28.65
C TYR A 314 5.57 22.88 29.75
N CYS A 315 5.31 22.49 31.00
CA CYS A 315 6.17 22.81 32.13
C CYS A 315 7.58 22.22 31.99
N ILE A 316 7.73 21.03 31.40
CA ILE A 316 9.05 20.44 31.12
C ILE A 316 9.78 21.23 30.04
N VAL A 317 9.10 21.53 28.93
CA VAL A 317 9.71 22.25 27.79
C VAL A 317 10.13 23.67 28.19
N GLN A 318 9.35 24.34 29.04
CA GLN A 318 9.69 25.67 29.58
C GLN A 318 10.66 25.63 30.78
N GLY A 319 11.09 24.45 31.23
CA GLY A 319 12.02 24.31 32.37
C GLY A 319 11.42 24.71 33.72
N ILE A 320 10.09 24.71 33.85
CA ILE A 320 9.35 25.03 35.08
C ILE A 320 9.45 23.88 36.09
N ILE A 321 9.49 22.65 35.58
CA ILE A 321 9.67 21.42 36.36
C ILE A 321 10.80 20.58 35.77
N SER A 322 11.35 19.66 36.58
CA SER A 322 12.30 18.66 36.10
C SER A 322 11.67 17.74 35.04
N SER A 323 12.47 17.24 34.10
CA SER A 323 12.04 16.22 33.12
C SER A 323 11.64 14.89 33.75
N SER A 324 11.90 14.69 35.04
CA SER A 324 11.47 13.53 35.83
C SER A 324 10.16 13.76 36.59
N THR A 325 9.64 14.99 36.63
CA THR A 325 8.39 15.31 37.34
C THR A 325 7.19 14.84 36.51
N ASN A 326 6.39 13.95 37.08
CA ASN A 326 5.20 13.37 36.45
C ASN A 326 3.96 13.65 37.32
N PHE A 327 3.13 14.60 36.88
CA PHE A 327 1.94 15.04 37.59
C PHE A 327 0.91 13.91 37.77
N GLY A 328 0.77 13.02 36.78
CA GLY A 328 -0.14 11.87 36.86
C GLY A 328 0.23 10.93 38.02
N GLN A 329 1.51 10.61 38.15
CA GLN A 329 2.01 9.76 39.24
C GLN A 329 1.87 10.44 40.62
N ILE A 330 2.13 11.75 40.68
CA ILE A 330 1.94 12.53 41.92
C ILE A 330 0.47 12.50 42.34
N LEU A 331 -0.46 12.73 41.42
CA LEU A 331 -1.89 12.75 41.69
C LEU A 331 -2.41 11.36 42.12
N ASP A 332 -1.98 10.29 41.46
CA ASP A 332 -2.36 8.92 41.83
C ASP A 332 -1.80 8.49 43.19
N ALA A 333 -0.60 8.96 43.56
CA ALA A 333 -0.02 8.68 44.87
C ALA A 333 -0.70 9.44 46.02
N HIS A 334 -1.50 10.48 45.72
CA HIS A 334 -2.13 11.34 46.71
C HIS A 334 -3.65 11.46 46.49
N PRO A 335 -4.47 10.48 46.95
CA PRO A 335 -5.91 10.43 46.70
C PRO A 335 -6.68 11.70 47.12
N LYS A 336 -6.27 12.34 48.23
CA LYS A 336 -6.86 13.59 48.71
C LYS A 336 -6.62 14.76 47.74
N LEU A 337 -5.43 14.80 47.14
CA LEU A 337 -5.06 15.83 46.16
C LEU A 337 -5.87 15.63 44.87
N SER A 338 -5.97 14.39 44.39
CA SER A 338 -6.82 14.02 43.24
C SER A 338 -8.29 14.37 43.46
N ALA A 339 -8.86 14.03 44.61
CA ALA A 339 -10.24 14.39 44.96
C ALA A 339 -10.46 15.91 45.00
N ASN A 340 -9.49 16.66 45.53
CA ASN A 340 -9.57 18.12 45.59
C ASN A 340 -9.55 18.76 44.19
N LEU A 341 -8.64 18.33 43.31
CA LEU A 341 -8.61 18.76 41.91
C LEU A 341 -9.94 18.45 41.21
N ALA A 342 -10.40 17.21 41.28
CA ALA A 342 -11.63 16.78 40.62
C ALA A 342 -12.85 17.60 41.08
N GLN A 343 -12.95 17.90 42.39
CA GLN A 343 -14.00 18.76 42.93
C GLN A 343 -13.91 20.21 42.44
N ARG A 344 -12.69 20.78 42.37
CA ARG A 344 -12.47 22.14 41.84
C ARG A 344 -12.93 22.25 40.39
N LEU A 345 -12.57 21.26 39.55
CA LEU A 345 -12.96 21.24 38.14
C LEU A 345 -14.47 20.99 37.95
N ALA A 346 -15.06 20.10 38.75
CA ALA A 346 -16.51 19.88 38.72
C ALA A 346 -17.28 21.15 39.12
N GLN A 347 -16.76 21.93 40.08
CA GLN A 347 -17.34 23.22 40.44
C GLN A 347 -17.18 24.27 39.33
N ALA A 348 -16.03 24.31 38.66
CA ALA A 348 -15.81 25.17 37.49
C ALA A 348 -16.82 24.85 36.36
N GLN A 349 -17.07 23.56 36.11
CA GLN A 349 -18.08 23.12 35.13
C GLN A 349 -19.49 23.61 35.51
N LYS A 350 -19.91 23.42 36.78
CA LYS A 350 -21.22 23.87 37.28
C LYS A 350 -21.42 25.38 37.16
N THR A 351 -20.34 26.14 37.33
CA THR A 351 -20.35 27.60 37.29
C THR A 351 -20.00 28.17 35.91
N ASN A 352 -19.89 27.30 34.89
CA ASN A 352 -19.59 27.68 33.51
C ASN A 352 -18.27 28.46 33.35
N GLN A 353 -17.26 28.11 34.14
CA GLN A 353 -15.90 28.66 34.07
C GLN A 353 -15.03 27.84 33.09
N SER A 354 -13.91 28.42 32.63
CA SER A 354 -12.92 27.68 31.84
C SER A 354 -12.27 26.60 32.71
N ILE A 355 -12.34 25.35 32.22
CA ILE A 355 -11.78 24.19 32.91
C ILE A 355 -10.26 24.24 32.88
N GLU A 356 -9.68 24.72 31.77
CA GLU A 356 -8.23 24.89 31.61
C GLU A 356 -7.67 25.90 32.60
N GLU A 357 -8.30 27.07 32.71
CA GLU A 357 -7.90 28.09 33.70
C GLU A 357 -8.06 27.59 35.13
N ALA A 358 -9.20 26.97 35.45
CA ALA A 358 -9.44 26.42 36.78
C ALA A 358 -8.41 25.35 37.16
N CYS A 359 -7.99 24.52 36.20
CA CYS A 359 -6.95 23.51 36.37
C CYS A 359 -5.59 24.15 36.67
N VAL A 360 -5.14 25.09 35.84
CA VAL A 360 -3.83 25.74 36.02
C VAL A 360 -3.78 26.59 37.29
N PHE A 361 -4.86 27.31 37.62
CA PHE A 361 -4.92 28.05 38.89
C PHE A 361 -4.85 27.12 40.10
N TRP A 362 -5.53 25.97 40.06
CA TRP A 362 -5.39 24.95 41.10
C TRP A 362 -3.95 24.42 41.19
N MET A 363 -3.28 24.20 40.06
CA MET A 363 -1.87 23.77 40.06
C MET A 363 -0.95 24.82 40.68
N ASN A 364 -1.20 26.11 40.44
CA ASN A 364 -0.49 27.20 41.10
C ASN A 364 -0.73 27.22 42.63
N GLU A 365 -1.96 26.96 43.08
CA GLU A 365 -2.31 26.83 44.51
C GLU A 365 -1.57 25.65 45.18
N HIS A 366 -1.24 24.60 44.40
CA HIS A 366 -0.56 23.38 44.83
C HIS A 366 0.85 23.22 44.22
N ALA A 367 1.52 24.34 43.94
CA ALA A 367 2.81 24.36 43.26
C ALA A 367 3.88 23.53 43.98
N SER A 368 3.84 23.49 45.33
CA SER A 368 4.82 22.76 46.14
C SER A 368 4.69 21.25 45.97
N GLU A 369 3.46 20.73 45.97
CA GLU A 369 3.15 19.30 45.80
C GLU A 369 3.48 18.83 44.38
N LEU A 370 3.35 19.72 43.40
CA LEU A 370 3.64 19.47 41.99
C LEU A 370 5.09 19.80 41.59
N ALA A 371 5.93 20.24 42.53
CA ALA A 371 7.32 20.67 42.27
C ALA A 371 7.44 21.77 41.19
N ILE A 372 6.43 22.62 41.07
CA ILE A 372 6.42 23.79 40.19
C ILE A 372 7.32 24.87 40.80
N THR A 373 8.39 25.26 40.07
CA THR A 373 9.41 26.17 40.60
C THR A 373 9.02 27.65 40.52
N HIS A 374 8.14 28.01 39.58
CA HIS A 374 7.54 29.33 39.45
C HIS A 374 6.11 29.20 38.94
N LEU A 375 5.23 30.10 39.40
CA LEU A 375 3.81 30.04 39.08
C LEU A 375 3.55 30.29 37.60
N LEU A 376 2.64 29.51 37.02
CA LEU A 376 2.18 29.64 35.64
C LEU A 376 1.41 30.95 35.49
N THR A 377 1.87 31.80 34.58
CA THR A 377 1.31 33.11 34.24
C THR A 377 0.11 32.98 33.30
N GLN A 378 -0.56 34.11 33.01
CA GLN A 378 -1.66 34.12 32.03
C GLN A 378 -1.17 33.79 30.61
N GLU A 379 0.08 34.11 30.26
CA GLU A 379 0.67 33.76 28.97
C GLU A 379 0.91 32.25 28.86
N ASP A 380 1.36 31.62 29.95
CA ASP A 380 1.51 30.16 30.03
C ASP A 380 0.14 29.48 29.88
N ILE A 381 -0.89 29.97 30.57
CA ILE A 381 -2.26 29.46 30.47
C ILE A 381 -2.77 29.52 29.03
N ASN A 382 -2.55 30.65 28.35
CA ASN A 382 -2.99 30.82 26.95
C ASN A 382 -2.26 29.82 26.03
N SER A 383 -0.97 29.62 26.25
CA SER A 383 -0.16 28.66 25.49
C SER A 383 -0.61 27.21 25.73
N ILE A 384 -0.85 26.84 26.99
CA ILE A 384 -1.37 25.52 27.37
C ILE A 384 -2.73 25.26 26.71
N LYS A 385 -3.65 26.24 26.75
CA LYS A 385 -4.98 26.16 26.11
C LYS A 385 -4.86 25.94 24.61
N ASP A 386 -4.01 26.69 23.93
CA ASP A 386 -3.79 26.58 22.49
C ASP A 386 -3.21 25.20 22.12
N ILE A 387 -2.17 24.74 22.83
CA ILE A 387 -1.56 23.43 22.60
C ILE A 387 -2.60 22.32 22.88
N PHE A 388 -3.30 22.37 24.01
CA PHE A 388 -4.31 21.38 24.39
C PHE A 388 -5.40 21.28 23.34
N ALA A 389 -5.98 22.39 22.92
CA ALA A 389 -7.08 22.40 21.96
C ALA A 389 -6.63 21.91 20.56
N LYS A 390 -5.45 22.33 20.08
CA LYS A 390 -4.88 21.85 18.81
C LYS A 390 -4.63 20.34 18.85
N ARG A 391 -3.91 19.86 19.87
CA ARG A 391 -3.52 18.45 20.00
C ARG A 391 -4.73 17.55 20.21
N TYR A 392 -5.68 17.96 21.04
CA TYR A 392 -6.90 17.19 21.25
C TYR A 392 -7.73 17.09 19.96
N THR A 393 -7.78 18.15 19.15
CA THR A 393 -8.46 18.12 17.85
C THR A 393 -7.82 17.12 16.89
N GLU A 394 -6.50 16.95 16.93
CA GLU A 394 -5.77 15.96 16.12
C GLU A 394 -6.11 14.50 16.52
N ILE A 395 -6.46 14.24 17.78
CA ILE A 395 -6.70 12.89 18.33
C ILE A 395 -8.16 12.59 18.71
N LYS A 396 -9.09 13.52 18.49
CA LYS A 396 -10.49 13.41 18.97
C LYS A 396 -11.21 12.15 18.46
N ASP A 397 -10.78 11.63 17.31
CA ASP A 397 -11.35 10.49 16.62
C ASP A 397 -10.53 9.19 16.83
N SER A 398 -9.54 9.21 17.73
CA SER A 398 -8.74 8.03 18.06
C SER A 398 -9.61 6.93 18.67
N PRO A 399 -9.42 5.64 18.27
CA PRO A 399 -10.20 4.53 18.83
C PRO A 399 -9.86 4.23 20.29
N HIS A 400 -8.66 4.62 20.71
CA HIS A 400 -8.12 4.42 22.06
C HIS A 400 -7.50 5.75 22.54
N PHE A 401 -7.63 6.03 23.84
CA PHE A 401 -7.10 7.24 24.47
C PHE A 401 -6.07 6.92 25.56
N ASP A 402 -5.60 5.69 25.62
CA ASP A 402 -4.70 5.16 26.63
C ASP A 402 -3.33 5.83 26.60
N GLU A 403 -2.86 6.20 25.40
CA GLU A 403 -1.54 6.82 25.24
C GLU A 403 -1.39 7.67 23.99
N PHE A 404 -0.45 8.62 24.06
CA PHE A 404 -0.05 9.47 22.95
C PHE A 404 1.43 9.81 23.01
N PHE A 405 2.10 9.78 21.84
CA PHE A 405 3.41 10.39 21.66
C PHE A 405 3.26 11.88 21.37
N VAL A 406 4.09 12.74 21.97
CA VAL A 406 4.08 14.19 21.77
C VAL A 406 5.47 14.65 21.36
N LEU A 407 5.56 15.34 20.22
CA LEU A 407 6.81 15.89 19.70
C LEU A 407 6.92 17.38 20.03
N ASP A 408 8.04 17.75 20.65
CA ASP A 408 8.44 19.15 20.78
C ASP A 408 9.08 19.63 19.48
N THR A 409 8.34 20.44 18.73
CA THR A 409 8.79 21.02 17.46
C THR A 409 9.59 22.30 17.62
N GLN A 410 9.67 22.86 18.83
CA GLN A 410 10.48 24.03 19.14
C GLN A 410 11.91 23.63 19.51
N LYS A 411 12.09 22.45 20.11
CA LYS A 411 13.41 21.86 20.41
C LYS A 411 13.93 21.03 19.24
N LYS A 412 15.15 21.32 18.79
CA LYS A 412 15.89 20.40 17.91
C LYS A 412 16.25 19.15 18.70
N GLY A 413 15.95 17.98 18.14
CA GLY A 413 16.30 16.70 18.74
C GLY A 413 16.45 15.60 17.70
N ASP A 414 16.48 14.37 18.19
CA ASP A 414 16.69 13.18 17.36
C ASP A 414 15.43 12.70 16.62
N PHE A 415 14.29 13.36 16.86
CA PHE A 415 13.02 13.07 16.22
C PHE A 415 12.53 14.26 15.40
N VAL A 416 12.02 13.95 14.20
CA VAL A 416 11.63 14.91 13.17
C VAL A 416 10.29 14.52 12.56
N ILE A 417 9.68 15.45 11.83
CA ILE A 417 8.47 15.23 11.04
C ILE A 417 8.88 15.03 9.60
N HIS A 418 8.51 13.89 9.00
CA HIS A 418 8.69 13.63 7.59
C HIS A 418 7.52 12.80 7.05
N GLN A 419 6.96 13.21 5.91
CA GLN A 419 5.88 12.48 5.23
C GLN A 419 4.68 12.14 6.14
N GLY A 420 4.28 13.09 7.01
CA GLY A 420 3.13 12.91 7.91
C GLY A 420 3.37 11.92 9.06
N SER A 421 4.63 11.60 9.36
CA SER A 421 5.03 10.74 10.48
C SER A 421 6.06 11.42 11.37
N ILE A 422 6.07 11.06 12.64
CA ILE A 422 7.19 11.30 13.55
C ILE A 422 8.24 10.23 13.25
N CYS A 423 9.46 10.65 12.92
CA CYS A 423 10.53 9.79 12.46
C CYS A 423 11.81 10.03 13.26
N THR A 424 12.75 9.09 13.18
CA THR A 424 14.16 9.30 13.55
C THR A 424 15.08 9.01 12.37
N ASN A 425 16.31 9.52 12.41
CA ASN A 425 17.28 9.25 11.35
C ASN A 425 17.81 7.80 11.46
N PHE A 426 17.69 7.02 10.39
CA PHE A 426 18.10 5.61 10.38
C PHE A 426 19.61 5.43 10.62
N ALA A 427 20.47 6.33 10.10
CA ALA A 427 21.90 6.30 10.36
C ALA A 427 22.23 6.48 11.87
N LYS A 428 21.37 7.18 12.61
CA LYS A 428 21.48 7.29 14.07
C LYS A 428 21.04 6.01 14.78
N PHE A 429 19.96 5.38 14.33
CA PHE A 429 19.48 4.10 14.86
C PHE A 429 20.53 2.98 14.70
N VAL A 430 21.10 2.81 13.51
CA VAL A 430 22.07 1.73 13.21
C VAL A 430 23.42 1.92 13.89
N ASN A 431 23.73 3.13 14.36
CA ASN A 431 24.92 3.42 15.16
C ASN A 431 24.75 3.04 16.65
N SER A 432 23.63 2.41 17.02
CA SER A 432 23.46 1.89 18.38
C SER A 432 24.45 0.75 18.66
N PRO A 433 25.14 0.75 19.80
CA PRO A 433 26.04 -0.34 20.17
C PRO A 433 25.30 -1.66 20.37
N LEU A 434 23.98 -1.66 20.50
CA LEU A 434 23.17 -2.88 20.64
C LEU A 434 22.94 -3.63 19.32
N LEU A 435 23.21 -3.01 18.18
CA LEU A 435 23.05 -3.63 16.86
C LEU A 435 24.33 -4.27 16.35
N ASP A 436 25.47 -4.06 17.03
CA ASP A 436 26.78 -4.61 16.68
C ASP A 436 27.16 -4.45 15.19
N VAL A 437 26.70 -3.36 14.55
CA VAL A 437 26.98 -3.11 13.13
C VAL A 437 28.47 -2.77 12.95
N PRO A 438 29.20 -3.47 12.07
CA PRO A 438 30.62 -3.19 11.81
C PRO A 438 30.87 -1.74 11.42
N GLN A 439 31.93 -1.13 11.96
CA GLN A 439 32.28 0.27 11.71
C GLN A 439 32.46 0.59 10.22
N GLU A 440 32.99 -0.36 9.45
CA GLU A 440 33.16 -0.28 7.99
C GLU A 440 31.85 -0.14 7.23
N LEU A 441 30.74 -0.64 7.78
CA LEU A 441 29.40 -0.46 7.21
C LEU A 441 28.78 0.88 7.61
N ILE A 442 29.05 1.37 8.83
CA ILE A 442 28.50 2.64 9.34
C ILE A 442 29.22 3.85 8.75
N GLN A 443 30.54 3.76 8.53
CA GLN A 443 31.37 4.90 8.11
C GLN A 443 30.81 5.70 6.92
N PRO A 444 30.27 5.08 5.85
CA PRO A 444 29.67 5.83 4.74
C PRO A 444 28.42 6.64 5.11
N LEU A 445 27.77 6.36 6.23
CA LEU A 445 26.59 7.09 6.72
C LEU A 445 26.92 8.15 7.77
N GLU A 446 28.19 8.36 8.10
CA GLU A 446 28.60 9.29 9.16
C GLU A 446 28.15 10.72 8.87
N GLU A 447 28.25 11.18 7.62
CA GLU A 447 27.77 12.50 7.19
C GLU A 447 26.24 12.63 7.35
N ALA A 448 25.49 11.58 6.98
CA ALA A 448 24.04 11.55 7.16
C ALA A 448 23.65 11.59 8.64
N ARG A 449 24.43 10.93 9.51
CA ARG A 449 24.25 10.90 10.96
C ARG A 449 24.58 12.24 11.60
N SER A 450 25.73 12.84 11.29
CA SER A 450 26.15 14.14 11.84
C SER A 450 25.30 15.29 11.30
N GLY A 451 24.90 15.21 10.02
CA GLY A 451 24.08 16.20 9.32
C GLY A 451 22.62 16.18 9.75
N ALA A 452 22.09 15.08 10.30
CA ALA A 452 20.68 14.98 10.69
C ALA A 452 20.21 16.12 11.61
N ARG A 453 21.09 16.65 12.48
CA ARG A 453 20.77 17.73 13.43
C ARG A 453 20.64 19.12 12.78
N SER A 454 21.17 19.32 11.57
CA SER A 454 21.09 20.61 10.87
C SER A 454 19.80 20.80 10.07
N ILE A 455 19.09 19.71 9.72
CA ILE A 455 17.96 19.69 8.76
C ILE A 455 16.66 20.31 9.32
N GLY A 456 16.62 20.59 10.63
CA GLY A 456 15.42 21.11 11.30
C GLY A 456 14.42 20.00 11.64
N VAL A 457 13.33 20.37 12.32
CA VAL A 457 12.33 19.38 12.78
C VAL A 457 11.33 19.02 11.68
N ASN A 458 10.96 19.97 10.81
CA ASN A 458 10.03 19.71 9.71
C ASN A 458 10.80 19.45 8.41
N ILE A 459 10.90 18.18 8.02
CA ILE A 459 11.62 17.77 6.82
C ILE A 459 10.69 17.83 5.61
N PRO A 460 11.07 18.54 4.53
CA PRO A 460 10.30 18.55 3.28
C PRO A 460 10.07 17.15 2.72
N HIS A 461 8.88 16.95 2.15
CA HIS A 461 8.52 15.69 1.48
C HIS A 461 9.02 15.61 0.02
N LYS A 462 9.34 16.76 -0.59
CA LYS A 462 9.88 16.88 -1.95
C LYS A 462 11.41 17.04 -1.92
N ASN A 463 12.11 16.28 -2.74
CA ASN A 463 13.56 16.41 -2.95
C ASN A 463 13.85 17.47 -4.01
N VAL A 464 14.21 18.69 -3.59
CA VAL A 464 14.39 19.86 -4.48
C VAL A 464 15.61 19.79 -5.39
N LEU A 465 16.62 18.97 -5.05
CA LEU A 465 17.82 18.77 -5.88
C LEU A 465 17.62 17.77 -7.02
N VAL A 466 16.53 17.01 -7.00
CA VAL A 466 16.21 16.04 -8.05
C VAL A 466 15.65 16.79 -9.25
N GLN A 467 16.23 16.58 -10.42
CA GLN A 467 15.76 17.18 -11.67
C GLN A 467 14.67 16.31 -12.31
N ASP A 468 13.60 16.96 -12.78
CA ASP A 468 12.43 16.29 -13.38
C ASP A 468 12.70 15.79 -14.79
N ASP A 469 13.55 16.49 -15.54
CA ASP A 469 13.80 16.22 -16.95
C ASP A 469 15.19 16.68 -17.39
N VAL A 470 15.64 16.13 -18.52
CA VAL A 470 16.88 16.50 -19.20
C VAL A 470 16.64 16.63 -20.70
N VAL A 471 17.40 17.51 -21.36
CA VAL A 471 17.40 17.59 -22.83
C VAL A 471 18.48 16.65 -23.38
N ILE A 472 18.07 15.69 -24.19
CA ILE A 472 18.94 14.73 -24.88
C ILE A 472 19.08 15.14 -26.35
N ASP A 473 20.32 15.23 -26.81
CA ASP A 473 20.66 15.41 -28.23
C ASP A 473 20.81 14.06 -28.94
N THR A 474 19.70 13.58 -29.49
CA THR A 474 19.62 12.31 -30.20
C THR A 474 20.46 12.28 -31.48
N CYS A 475 20.79 13.44 -32.06
CA CYS A 475 21.63 13.54 -33.27
C CYS A 475 23.07 13.11 -33.00
N SER A 476 23.56 13.28 -31.76
CA SER A 476 24.92 12.93 -31.35
C SER A 476 25.10 11.47 -30.91
N MET A 477 23.99 10.74 -30.69
CA MET A 477 24.01 9.39 -30.12
C MET A 477 24.35 8.32 -31.16
N SER A 478 25.14 7.33 -30.74
CA SER A 478 25.39 6.08 -31.46
C SER A 478 24.14 5.17 -31.47
N HIS A 479 24.09 4.20 -32.38
CA HIS A 479 22.99 3.23 -32.45
C HIS A 479 22.81 2.45 -31.13
N LYS A 480 23.91 2.16 -30.41
CA LYS A 480 23.85 1.50 -29.10
C LYS A 480 23.19 2.39 -28.04
N GLU A 481 23.51 3.68 -28.02
CA GLU A 481 22.92 4.63 -27.08
C GLU A 481 21.44 4.90 -27.43
N LEU A 482 21.10 4.95 -28.72
CA LEU A 482 19.71 5.04 -29.17
C LEU A 482 18.87 3.82 -28.78
N GLN A 483 19.47 2.63 -28.82
CA GLN A 483 18.82 1.40 -28.34
C GLN A 483 18.54 1.47 -26.83
N ALA A 484 19.51 1.92 -26.03
CA ALA A 484 19.29 2.14 -24.59
C ALA A 484 18.20 3.20 -24.32
N LEU A 485 18.18 4.29 -25.08
CA LEU A 485 17.12 5.31 -25.02
C LEU A 485 15.74 4.73 -25.37
N TYR A 486 15.65 3.91 -26.41
CA TYR A 486 14.41 3.23 -26.81
C TYR A 486 13.90 2.29 -25.70
N GLU A 487 14.76 1.48 -25.09
CA GLU A 487 14.41 0.60 -23.98
C GLU A 487 13.93 1.40 -22.76
N GLN A 488 14.59 2.51 -22.44
CA GLN A 488 14.15 3.40 -21.37
C GLN A 488 12.78 4.01 -21.66
N ILE A 489 12.54 4.52 -22.86
CA ILE A 489 11.22 5.05 -23.23
C ILE A 489 10.14 3.96 -23.07
N ASN A 490 10.46 2.71 -23.43
CA ASN A 490 9.53 1.60 -23.31
C ASN A 490 9.20 1.20 -21.86
N SER A 491 10.07 1.54 -20.91
CA SER A 491 9.86 1.28 -19.48
C SER A 491 8.93 2.27 -18.78
N TYR A 492 8.52 3.38 -19.44
CA TYR A 492 7.55 4.31 -18.87
C TYR A 492 6.16 3.67 -18.75
N LYS A 493 5.56 3.80 -17.57
CA LYS A 493 4.18 3.34 -17.30
C LYS A 493 3.12 4.21 -18.00
N ASP A 494 3.41 5.49 -18.21
CA ASP A 494 2.53 6.39 -18.93
C ASP A 494 2.59 6.11 -20.45
N LEU A 495 1.51 5.50 -20.95
CA LEU A 495 1.37 5.13 -22.36
C LEU A 495 1.35 6.34 -23.30
N THR A 496 0.85 7.48 -22.84
CA THR A 496 0.77 8.71 -23.64
C THR A 496 2.15 9.32 -23.81
N LEU A 497 2.88 9.46 -22.69
CA LEU A 497 4.27 9.91 -22.69
C LEU A 497 5.16 8.99 -23.53
N LYS A 498 5.04 7.67 -23.32
CA LYS A 498 5.79 6.65 -24.08
C LYS A 498 5.57 6.81 -25.58
N LYS A 499 4.32 6.91 -26.04
CA LYS A 499 3.99 7.10 -27.46
C LYS A 499 4.58 8.39 -28.03
N ALA A 500 4.49 9.49 -27.28
CA ALA A 500 5.04 10.78 -27.71
C ALA A 500 6.56 10.74 -27.87
N LEU A 501 7.28 10.17 -26.90
CA LEU A 501 8.73 10.04 -26.93
C LEU A 501 9.19 9.11 -28.07
N LEU A 502 8.53 7.97 -28.28
CA LEU A 502 8.86 7.07 -29.40
C LEU A 502 8.64 7.73 -30.76
N ALA A 503 7.54 8.48 -30.92
CA ALA A 503 7.27 9.22 -32.15
C ALA A 503 8.34 10.28 -32.42
N GLN A 504 8.75 11.02 -31.38
CA GLN A 504 9.82 12.01 -31.49
C GLN A 504 11.18 11.36 -31.79
N LEU A 505 11.51 10.21 -31.18
CA LEU A 505 12.75 9.47 -31.48
C LEU A 505 12.80 9.06 -32.96
N LYS A 506 11.69 8.52 -33.49
CA LYS A 506 11.57 8.12 -34.89
C LYS A 506 11.68 9.32 -35.85
N GLN A 507 11.16 10.48 -35.45
CA GLN A 507 11.26 11.72 -36.22
C GLN A 507 12.70 12.28 -36.23
N GLU A 508 13.37 12.31 -35.08
CA GLU A 508 14.73 12.84 -34.94
C GLU A 508 15.79 11.89 -35.55
N ARG A 509 15.57 10.57 -35.48
CA ARG A 509 16.49 9.52 -35.97
C ARG A 509 15.79 8.48 -36.84
N PRO A 510 15.39 8.83 -38.08
CA PRO A 510 14.75 7.90 -39.01
C PRO A 510 15.68 6.76 -39.48
N ASP A 511 16.99 6.92 -39.29
CA ASP A 511 18.02 5.91 -39.59
C ASP A 511 18.09 4.78 -38.57
N PHE A 512 17.59 5.01 -37.35
CA PHE A 512 17.65 4.03 -36.27
C PHE A 512 16.58 2.94 -36.43
N LYS A 513 17.04 1.70 -36.65
CA LYS A 513 16.20 0.50 -36.59
C LYS A 513 16.34 -0.15 -35.21
N THR A 514 15.23 -0.28 -34.49
CA THR A 514 15.20 -0.88 -33.15
C THR A 514 15.58 -2.36 -33.21
N GLN A 515 16.50 -2.78 -32.36
CA GLN A 515 16.77 -4.19 -32.13
C GLN A 515 15.75 -4.71 -31.11
N ILE A 516 14.69 -5.40 -31.56
CA ILE A 516 13.75 -6.04 -30.63
C ILE A 516 14.43 -7.27 -30.01
N ASP A 517 14.36 -7.39 -28.68
CA ASP A 517 14.88 -8.56 -27.98
C ASP A 517 14.04 -9.79 -28.28
N ALA A 518 14.49 -10.60 -29.24
CA ALA A 518 13.82 -11.85 -29.59
C ALA A 518 13.72 -12.82 -28.41
N LYS A 519 14.60 -12.73 -27.40
CA LYS A 519 14.47 -13.51 -26.17
C LYS A 519 13.25 -13.07 -25.37
N GLN A 520 13.02 -11.75 -25.25
CA GLN A 520 11.83 -11.21 -24.58
C GLN A 520 10.54 -11.63 -25.30
N PHE A 521 10.50 -11.59 -26.63
CA PHE A 521 9.35 -12.09 -27.40
C PHE A 521 9.05 -13.56 -27.11
N LEU A 522 10.07 -14.43 -27.16
CA LEU A 522 9.94 -15.85 -26.82
C LEU A 522 9.48 -16.04 -25.37
N GLN A 523 9.95 -15.19 -24.46
CA GLN A 523 9.61 -15.23 -23.04
C GLN A 523 8.14 -14.85 -22.78
N HIS A 524 7.63 -13.79 -23.41
CA HIS A 524 6.22 -13.40 -23.33
C HIS A 524 5.30 -14.52 -23.82
N VAL A 525 5.66 -15.17 -24.94
CA VAL A 525 4.93 -16.33 -25.45
C VAL A 525 4.97 -17.49 -24.44
N ALA A 526 6.12 -17.78 -23.86
CA ALA A 526 6.27 -18.83 -22.84
C ALA A 526 5.42 -18.58 -21.57
N TYR A 527 5.29 -17.31 -21.20
CA TYR A 527 4.53 -16.85 -20.04
C TYR A 527 3.05 -16.63 -20.32
N GLY A 528 2.58 -16.87 -21.55
CA GLY A 528 1.19 -16.68 -21.93
C GLY A 528 0.76 -15.20 -21.95
N GLU A 529 1.71 -14.28 -22.08
CA GLU A 529 1.53 -12.82 -22.13
C GLU A 529 1.21 -12.40 -23.57
N GLN A 530 0.03 -12.82 -24.03
CA GLN A 530 -0.37 -12.69 -25.44
C GLN A 530 -0.37 -11.24 -25.94
N ASN A 531 -0.83 -10.30 -25.12
CA ASN A 531 -0.92 -8.89 -25.52
C ASN A 531 0.46 -8.26 -25.66
N GLU A 532 1.36 -8.59 -24.74
CA GLU A 532 2.76 -8.17 -24.71
C GLU A 532 3.49 -8.74 -25.93
N ALA A 533 3.33 -10.04 -26.21
CA ALA A 533 3.88 -10.68 -27.40
C ALA A 533 3.32 -10.08 -28.70
N GLU A 534 2.00 -9.86 -28.79
CA GLU A 534 1.35 -9.27 -29.96
C GLU A 534 1.83 -7.83 -30.21
N SER A 535 2.05 -7.05 -29.14
CA SER A 535 2.57 -5.68 -29.25
C SER A 535 3.94 -5.59 -29.92
N LEU A 536 4.78 -6.63 -29.78
CA LEU A 536 6.09 -6.69 -30.42
C LEU A 536 5.96 -6.96 -31.93
N LEU A 537 4.93 -7.68 -32.36
CA LEU A 537 4.67 -7.99 -33.77
C LEU A 537 3.97 -6.85 -34.53
N GLN A 538 3.28 -5.95 -33.84
CA GLN A 538 2.55 -4.84 -34.46
C GLN A 538 3.44 -3.68 -34.92
N ASN A 539 4.70 -3.62 -34.48
CA ASN A 539 5.56 -2.46 -34.69
C ASN A 539 6.11 -2.33 -36.12
N ASP A 540 6.53 -3.45 -36.71
CA ASP A 540 7.15 -3.50 -38.04
C ASP A 540 6.91 -4.89 -38.66
N VAL A 541 6.37 -4.93 -39.88
CA VAL A 541 5.98 -6.15 -40.58
C VAL A 541 7.18 -7.03 -40.94
N GLU A 542 8.31 -6.44 -41.34
CA GLU A 542 9.53 -7.19 -41.68
C GLU A 542 10.14 -7.77 -40.40
N GLN A 543 10.20 -6.96 -39.34
CA GLN A 543 10.70 -7.41 -38.03
C GLN A 543 9.81 -8.49 -37.41
N ALA A 544 8.50 -8.43 -37.62
CA ALA A 544 7.57 -9.46 -37.18
C ALA A 544 7.91 -10.82 -37.81
N GLN A 545 8.22 -10.87 -39.12
CA GLN A 545 8.61 -12.13 -39.76
C GLN A 545 9.91 -12.68 -39.17
N GLU A 546 10.90 -11.82 -38.91
CA GLU A 546 12.17 -12.23 -38.28
C GLU A 546 11.94 -12.81 -36.88
N LEU A 547 11.12 -12.16 -36.04
CA LEU A 547 10.76 -12.66 -34.72
C LEU A 547 10.03 -14.00 -34.76
N LEU A 548 9.08 -14.17 -35.69
CA LEU A 548 8.28 -15.39 -35.83
C LEU A 548 9.11 -16.62 -36.22
N ILE A 549 10.19 -16.44 -36.98
CA ILE A 549 11.11 -17.53 -37.36
C ILE A 549 12.35 -17.64 -36.46
N THR A 550 12.52 -16.72 -35.50
CA THR A 550 13.68 -16.72 -34.61
C THR A 550 13.73 -17.99 -33.78
N ARG A 551 14.91 -18.59 -33.71
CA ARG A 551 15.21 -19.84 -33.00
C ARG A 551 16.66 -19.82 -32.51
N LYS A 552 17.06 -20.86 -31.78
CA LYS A 552 18.40 -20.99 -31.19
C LYS A 552 18.66 -20.00 -30.03
N ILE A 553 17.62 -19.38 -29.51
CA ILE A 553 17.66 -18.53 -28.33
C ILE A 553 16.96 -19.28 -27.19
N PRO A 554 17.67 -19.63 -26.10
CA PRO A 554 17.06 -20.34 -24.99
C PRO A 554 16.12 -19.42 -24.20
N PHE A 555 14.95 -19.94 -23.86
CA PHE A 555 13.97 -19.30 -22.98
C PHE A 555 13.32 -20.35 -22.07
N THR A 556 12.78 -19.90 -20.93
CA THR A 556 12.31 -20.80 -19.87
C THR A 556 10.89 -20.43 -19.46
N ASP A 557 9.97 -21.38 -19.45
CA ASP A 557 8.61 -21.12 -18.96
C ASP A 557 8.53 -21.09 -17.43
N TYR A 558 7.33 -20.83 -16.89
CA TYR A 558 7.15 -20.72 -15.44
C TYR A 558 7.39 -22.05 -14.68
N SER A 559 7.31 -23.20 -15.35
CA SER A 559 7.58 -24.52 -14.74
C SER A 559 9.07 -24.88 -14.77
N GLY A 560 9.93 -23.96 -15.24
CA GLY A 560 11.37 -24.17 -15.31
C GLY A 560 11.81 -25.03 -16.49
N ARG A 561 10.95 -25.24 -17.50
CA ARG A 561 11.32 -25.95 -18.73
C ARG A 561 11.99 -24.98 -19.68
N SER A 562 13.20 -25.32 -20.10
CA SER A 562 13.98 -24.49 -21.03
C SER A 562 13.92 -25.05 -22.44
N PHE A 563 13.50 -24.21 -23.38
CA PHE A 563 13.30 -24.54 -24.78
C PHE A 563 14.30 -23.82 -25.67
N ASN A 564 14.50 -24.35 -26.87
CA ASN A 564 15.34 -23.74 -27.88
C ASN A 564 14.71 -23.81 -29.28
N CYS A 565 13.48 -23.33 -29.38
CA CYS A 565 12.60 -23.40 -30.56
C CYS A 565 12.01 -22.03 -30.91
N THR A 566 11.14 -21.97 -31.92
CA THR A 566 10.38 -20.74 -32.22
C THR A 566 9.23 -20.56 -31.23
N ALA A 567 8.71 -19.33 -31.14
CA ALA A 567 7.50 -19.02 -30.37
C ALA A 567 6.33 -19.95 -30.73
N TYR A 568 6.13 -20.20 -32.03
CA TYR A 568 5.04 -21.05 -32.51
C TYR A 568 5.23 -22.52 -32.14
N GLU A 569 6.45 -23.06 -32.24
CA GLU A 569 6.72 -24.45 -31.84
C GLU A 569 6.42 -24.68 -30.35
N TYR A 570 6.76 -23.71 -29.48
CA TYR A 570 6.39 -23.79 -28.07
C TYR A 570 4.88 -23.69 -27.85
N ALA A 571 4.21 -22.72 -28.47
CA ALA A 571 2.76 -22.57 -28.32
C ALA A 571 2.00 -23.82 -28.79
N TYR A 572 2.43 -24.40 -29.91
CA TYR A 572 1.92 -25.65 -30.47
C TYR A 572 2.19 -26.85 -29.54
N TRP A 573 3.41 -26.97 -29.00
CA TRP A 573 3.74 -28.00 -28.01
C TRP A 573 2.91 -27.84 -26.72
N ALA A 574 2.76 -26.63 -26.21
CA ALA A 574 2.01 -26.34 -25.00
C ALA A 574 0.49 -26.54 -25.19
N LYS A 575 0.02 -26.62 -26.43
CA LYS A 575 -1.40 -26.56 -26.84
C LYS A 575 -2.07 -25.21 -26.54
N ASP A 576 -1.31 -24.12 -26.53
CA ASP A 576 -1.86 -22.75 -26.40
C ASP A 576 -2.41 -22.28 -27.76
N THR A 577 -3.58 -22.80 -28.11
CA THR A 577 -4.24 -22.55 -29.40
C THR A 577 -4.63 -21.07 -29.57
N HIS A 578 -4.94 -20.36 -28.49
CA HIS A 578 -5.15 -18.90 -28.52
C HIS A 578 -3.88 -18.15 -28.96
N MET A 579 -2.72 -18.52 -28.41
CA MET A 579 -1.43 -17.95 -28.81
C MET A 579 -1.08 -18.32 -30.26
N CYS A 580 -1.33 -19.58 -30.68
CA CYS A 580 -1.15 -19.99 -32.07
C CYS A 580 -1.98 -19.12 -33.03
N ARG A 581 -3.27 -18.89 -32.73
CA ARG A 581 -4.15 -18.03 -33.53
C ARG A 581 -3.66 -16.59 -33.58
N MET A 582 -3.12 -16.07 -32.47
CA MET A 582 -2.51 -14.73 -32.47
C MET A 582 -1.32 -14.68 -33.42
N LEU A 583 -0.36 -15.61 -33.29
CA LEU A 583 0.86 -15.64 -34.10
C LEU A 583 0.57 -15.82 -35.60
N GLU A 584 -0.37 -16.71 -35.95
CA GLU A 584 -0.79 -16.98 -37.33
C GLU A 584 -1.25 -15.73 -38.10
N ARG A 585 -1.87 -14.76 -37.40
CA ARG A 585 -2.35 -13.51 -38.02
C ARG A 585 -1.24 -12.63 -38.58
N TYR A 586 -0.02 -12.79 -38.08
CA TYR A 586 1.14 -11.98 -38.46
C TYR A 586 2.09 -12.72 -39.42
N MET A 587 1.83 -13.97 -39.79
CA MET A 587 2.71 -14.73 -40.68
C MET A 587 2.39 -14.50 -42.17
N ASP A 588 3.41 -14.18 -42.94
CA ASP A 588 3.36 -14.25 -44.41
C ASP A 588 3.47 -15.71 -44.92
N ASP A 589 3.29 -15.91 -46.22
CA ASP A 589 3.32 -17.25 -46.83
C ASP A 589 4.66 -17.97 -46.60
N GLN A 590 5.78 -17.24 -46.61
CA GLN A 590 7.11 -17.81 -46.42
C GLN A 590 7.28 -18.30 -44.97
N THR A 591 6.89 -17.47 -44.01
CA THR A 591 6.92 -17.77 -42.58
C THR A 591 6.00 -18.93 -42.27
N LYS A 592 4.77 -18.94 -42.79
CA LYS A 592 3.84 -20.07 -42.67
C LYS A 592 4.45 -21.37 -43.18
N ALA A 593 5.07 -21.38 -44.36
CA ALA A 593 5.71 -22.58 -44.92
C ALA A 593 6.88 -23.09 -44.05
N ILE A 594 7.69 -22.18 -43.50
CA ILE A 594 8.77 -22.52 -42.57
C ILE A 594 8.19 -23.14 -41.29
N ILE A 595 7.21 -22.50 -40.68
CA ILE A 595 6.59 -22.95 -39.42
C ILE A 595 5.85 -24.27 -39.62
N LEU A 596 5.09 -24.43 -40.70
CA LEU A 596 4.39 -25.68 -41.06
C LEU A 596 5.35 -26.87 -41.08
N LYS A 597 6.48 -26.73 -41.77
CA LYS A 597 7.50 -27.78 -41.81
C LYS A 597 8.06 -28.10 -40.44
N ARG A 598 8.19 -27.10 -39.56
CA ARG A 598 8.70 -27.30 -38.19
C ARG A 598 7.72 -28.07 -37.32
N VAL A 599 6.43 -27.69 -37.33
CA VAL A 599 5.42 -28.43 -36.55
C VAL A 599 5.19 -29.84 -37.11
N GLN A 600 5.22 -30.04 -38.43
CA GLN A 600 5.21 -31.37 -39.03
C GLN A 600 6.38 -32.24 -38.58
N ASN A 601 7.57 -31.66 -38.36
CA ASN A 601 8.69 -32.40 -37.81
C ASN A 601 8.48 -32.80 -36.34
N ILE A 602 7.69 -32.07 -35.56
CA ILE A 602 7.35 -32.45 -34.18
C ILE A 602 6.47 -33.72 -34.20
N GLU A 603 5.51 -33.78 -35.12
CA GLU A 603 4.57 -34.89 -35.30
C GLU A 603 5.17 -36.11 -36.03
N GLU A 604 6.28 -35.92 -36.74
CA GLU A 604 6.90 -36.97 -37.57
C GLU A 604 7.20 -38.22 -36.72
N LEU A 605 6.60 -39.35 -37.12
CA LEU A 605 6.80 -40.63 -36.46
C LEU A 605 8.23 -41.16 -36.73
N VAL A 606 9.02 -41.27 -35.67
CA VAL A 606 10.39 -41.79 -35.67
C VAL A 606 10.51 -43.02 -34.76
N GLY A 607 11.52 -43.86 -35.01
CA GLY A 607 11.75 -45.10 -34.26
C GLY A 607 11.33 -46.37 -35.01
N GLY A 608 11.67 -47.52 -34.43
CA GLY A 608 11.46 -48.86 -35.01
C GLY A 608 10.03 -49.39 -34.83
N LEU A 609 9.87 -50.56 -34.21
CA LEU A 609 8.57 -51.25 -34.07
C LEU A 609 7.51 -50.42 -33.31
N PHE A 610 7.93 -49.50 -32.46
CA PHE A 610 7.08 -48.56 -31.73
C PHE A 610 7.37 -47.14 -32.22
N LYS A 611 6.65 -46.72 -33.26
CA LYS A 611 6.74 -45.36 -33.80
C LYS A 611 6.22 -44.37 -32.76
N GLN A 612 7.02 -43.36 -32.42
CA GLN A 612 6.61 -42.24 -31.59
C GLN A 612 6.90 -40.93 -32.33
N PRO A 613 6.13 -39.86 -32.07
CA PRO A 613 6.45 -38.54 -32.61
C PRO A 613 7.88 -38.14 -32.24
N ARG A 614 8.57 -37.47 -33.16
CA ARG A 614 9.92 -36.92 -32.93
C ARG A 614 9.95 -35.96 -31.75
N GLY A 615 8.86 -35.23 -31.54
CA GLY A 615 8.66 -34.37 -30.39
C GLY A 615 9.54 -33.12 -30.36
N LEU A 616 9.16 -32.18 -29.48
CA LEU A 616 9.93 -31.00 -29.14
C LEU A 616 10.86 -31.29 -27.96
N VAL A 617 12.12 -30.86 -28.07
CA VAL A 617 13.15 -31.05 -27.03
C VAL A 617 13.13 -29.90 -26.05
N TYR A 618 13.19 -30.22 -24.76
CA TYR A 618 13.38 -29.25 -23.68
C TYR A 618 14.16 -29.86 -22.52
N THR A 619 14.74 -29.00 -21.69
CA THR A 619 15.41 -29.43 -20.45
C THR A 619 14.67 -28.93 -19.24
N GLN A 620 14.47 -29.77 -18.24
CA GLN A 620 13.89 -29.40 -16.95
C GLN A 620 14.74 -30.01 -15.84
N LYS A 621 15.18 -29.20 -14.87
CA LYS A 621 16.06 -29.64 -13.76
C LYS A 621 17.31 -30.42 -14.25
N GLY A 622 17.85 -30.02 -15.39
CA GLY A 622 19.03 -30.65 -16.01
C GLY A 622 18.77 -31.96 -16.77
N ILE A 623 17.53 -32.43 -16.83
CA ILE A 623 17.14 -33.63 -17.57
C ILE A 623 16.53 -33.21 -18.91
N GLU A 624 16.95 -33.86 -20.00
CA GLU A 624 16.37 -33.66 -21.34
C GLU A 624 15.10 -34.50 -21.50
N TYR A 625 14.05 -33.87 -22.03
CA TYR A 625 12.77 -34.48 -22.35
C TYR A 625 12.42 -34.23 -23.82
N ARG A 626 11.57 -35.11 -24.38
CA ARG A 626 11.15 -35.05 -25.79
C ARG A 626 9.75 -35.61 -25.97
N ASN A 627 8.77 -34.73 -26.16
CA ASN A 627 7.35 -35.09 -26.41
C ASN A 627 6.76 -34.18 -27.50
N ALA A 628 5.74 -34.64 -28.24
CA ALA A 628 5.05 -33.81 -29.24
C ALA A 628 4.25 -32.65 -28.61
N HIS A 629 3.60 -32.93 -27.49
CA HIS A 629 2.80 -31.95 -26.76
C HIS A 629 3.01 -32.05 -25.26
N PHE A 630 2.57 -31.02 -24.53
CA PHE A 630 2.41 -31.07 -23.09
C PHE A 630 1.35 -32.12 -22.73
N ASP A 631 1.67 -32.92 -21.71
CA ASP A 631 0.84 -34.03 -21.25
C ASP A 631 0.12 -33.66 -19.95
N LEU A 632 -1.21 -33.54 -20.00
CA LEU A 632 -2.05 -33.27 -18.83
C LEU A 632 -2.38 -34.54 -18.03
N THR A 633 -1.98 -35.72 -18.49
CA THR A 633 -2.23 -37.00 -17.82
C THR A 633 -1.77 -37.04 -16.35
N PRO A 634 -0.61 -36.46 -15.96
CA PRO A 634 -0.21 -36.41 -14.55
C PRO A 634 -1.20 -35.63 -13.65
N LEU A 635 -1.80 -34.56 -14.16
CA LEU A 635 -2.81 -33.80 -13.42
C LEU A 635 -4.14 -34.56 -13.35
N LYS A 636 -4.59 -35.12 -14.49
CA LYS A 636 -5.80 -35.96 -14.56
C LYS A 636 -5.70 -37.14 -13.58
N ASN A 637 -4.58 -37.85 -13.57
CA ASN A 637 -4.33 -38.97 -12.66
C ASN A 637 -4.30 -38.55 -11.18
N ALA A 638 -3.70 -37.41 -10.86
CA ALA A 638 -3.67 -36.90 -9.48
C ALA A 638 -5.08 -36.54 -8.98
N LEU A 639 -5.89 -35.89 -9.82
CA LEU A 639 -7.29 -35.59 -9.52
C LEU A 639 -8.11 -36.87 -9.35
N SER A 640 -7.99 -37.84 -10.28
CA SER A 640 -8.67 -39.13 -10.19
C SER A 640 -8.32 -39.88 -8.91
N ALA A 641 -7.03 -39.96 -8.57
CA ALA A 641 -6.56 -40.62 -7.34
C ALA A 641 -7.14 -39.96 -6.07
N TYR A 642 -7.17 -38.62 -6.01
CA TYR A 642 -7.80 -37.90 -4.90
C TYR A 642 -9.31 -38.18 -4.84
N ILE A 643 -10.01 -38.14 -5.98
CA ILE A 643 -11.45 -38.38 -6.09
C ILE A 643 -11.82 -39.80 -5.63
N GLU A 644 -11.04 -40.80 -6.03
CA GLU A 644 -11.23 -42.20 -5.64
C GLU A 644 -11.01 -42.38 -4.13
N ALA A 645 -9.88 -41.89 -3.61
CA ALA A 645 -9.58 -41.96 -2.18
C ALA A 645 -10.63 -41.23 -1.33
N TYR A 646 -11.09 -40.05 -1.77
CA TYR A 646 -12.13 -39.28 -1.07
C TYR A 646 -13.47 -40.03 -1.01
N GLN A 647 -13.81 -40.82 -2.03
CA GLN A 647 -15.03 -41.64 -2.03
C GLN A 647 -14.93 -42.84 -1.10
N GLN A 648 -13.76 -43.45 -1.03
CA GLN A 648 -13.51 -44.66 -0.24
C GLN A 648 -13.19 -44.38 1.23
N SER A 649 -12.70 -43.17 1.55
CA SER A 649 -12.28 -42.81 2.90
C SER A 649 -13.46 -42.71 3.89
N PRO A 650 -13.34 -43.32 5.09
CA PRO A 650 -14.34 -43.21 6.13
C PRO A 650 -14.38 -41.81 6.75
N ARG A 651 -13.29 -41.02 6.65
CA ARG A 651 -13.16 -39.63 7.14
C ARG A 651 -13.55 -39.45 8.61
N LYS A 652 -13.13 -40.39 9.47
CA LYS A 652 -13.50 -40.40 10.90
C LYS A 652 -12.33 -40.04 11.81
N THR A 653 -11.08 -40.27 11.38
CA THR A 653 -9.89 -40.00 12.18
C THR A 653 -9.01 -38.92 11.54
N GLU A 654 -8.04 -38.42 12.29
CA GLU A 654 -7.04 -37.45 11.80
C GLU A 654 -6.18 -38.09 10.70
N GLU A 655 -5.82 -39.36 10.84
CA GLU A 655 -5.06 -40.10 9.83
C GLU A 655 -5.81 -40.24 8.49
N ASP A 656 -7.14 -40.41 8.52
CA ASP A 656 -7.96 -40.44 7.29
C ASP A 656 -7.87 -39.12 6.51
N TRP A 657 -7.72 -38.00 7.22
CA TRP A 657 -7.61 -36.67 6.62
C TRP A 657 -6.18 -36.37 6.14
N ASP A 658 -5.17 -36.85 6.85
CA ASP A 658 -3.75 -36.72 6.45
C ASP A 658 -3.45 -37.45 5.13
N GLU A 659 -4.03 -38.62 4.91
CA GLU A 659 -3.89 -39.37 3.66
C GLU A 659 -4.50 -38.60 2.47
N LEU A 660 -5.72 -38.05 2.67
CA LEU A 660 -6.36 -37.19 1.67
C LEU A 660 -5.58 -35.91 1.41
N ASN A 661 -5.02 -35.30 2.45
CA ASN A 661 -4.18 -34.12 2.31
C ASN A 661 -2.93 -34.42 1.48
N THR A 662 -2.30 -35.58 1.69
CA THR A 662 -1.16 -36.02 0.89
C THR A 662 -1.50 -36.15 -0.59
N LEU A 663 -2.68 -36.68 -0.93
CA LEU A 663 -3.15 -36.76 -2.31
C LEU A 663 -3.51 -35.38 -2.87
N TRP A 664 -4.08 -34.49 -2.05
CA TRP A 664 -4.40 -33.12 -2.43
C TRP A 664 -3.16 -32.32 -2.79
N ILE A 665 -2.09 -32.44 -2.01
CA ILE A 665 -0.79 -31.83 -2.33
C ILE A 665 -0.21 -32.37 -3.64
N LYS A 666 -0.41 -33.66 -3.97
CA LYS A 666 -0.02 -34.21 -5.28
C LYS A 666 -0.78 -33.58 -6.45
N VAL A 667 -2.06 -33.23 -6.27
CA VAL A 667 -2.80 -32.42 -7.26
C VAL A 667 -2.10 -31.08 -7.46
N GLY A 668 -1.78 -30.38 -6.37
CA GLY A 668 -1.07 -29.11 -6.41
C GLY A 668 0.31 -29.21 -7.09
N LEU A 669 1.04 -30.31 -6.88
CA LEU A 669 2.32 -30.57 -7.56
C LEU A 669 2.13 -30.66 -9.07
N SER A 670 1.13 -31.40 -9.54
CA SER A 670 0.82 -31.48 -10.97
C SER A 670 0.31 -30.15 -11.53
N GLN A 671 -0.49 -29.39 -10.76
CA GLN A 671 -0.95 -28.04 -11.14
C GLN A 671 0.22 -27.08 -11.34
N ARG A 672 1.25 -27.13 -10.50
CA ARG A 672 2.43 -26.26 -10.61
C ARG A 672 3.22 -26.46 -11.91
N GLU A 673 3.11 -27.63 -12.54
CA GLU A 673 3.87 -28.00 -13.73
C GLU A 673 3.17 -27.61 -15.05
N VAL A 674 1.91 -27.16 -15.01
CA VAL A 674 1.15 -26.84 -16.22
C VAL A 674 1.68 -25.57 -16.93
N PRO A 675 1.60 -25.48 -18.27
CA PRO A 675 1.91 -24.24 -19.00
C PRO A 675 0.97 -23.09 -18.61
N ALA A 676 1.43 -21.85 -18.82
CA ALA A 676 0.73 -20.65 -18.37
C ALA A 676 -0.75 -20.59 -18.79
N HIS A 677 -1.08 -20.97 -20.03
CA HIS A 677 -2.45 -20.94 -20.52
C HIS A 677 -3.42 -21.93 -19.84
N ILE A 678 -2.93 -23.00 -19.19
CA ILE A 678 -3.76 -23.87 -18.34
C ILE A 678 -3.97 -23.19 -16.97
N ALA A 679 -2.92 -22.60 -16.40
CA ALA A 679 -3.05 -21.81 -15.19
C ALA A 679 -4.00 -20.61 -15.38
N GLN A 680 -4.00 -19.99 -16.56
CA GLN A 680 -4.94 -18.93 -16.93
C GLN A 680 -6.40 -19.42 -16.96
N GLU A 681 -6.65 -20.67 -17.37
CA GLU A 681 -7.99 -21.26 -17.24
C GLU A 681 -8.40 -21.37 -15.77
N TYR A 682 -7.48 -21.77 -14.90
CA TYR A 682 -7.68 -21.75 -13.47
C TYR A 682 -7.84 -20.34 -12.89
N CYS A 683 -7.32 -19.29 -13.52
CA CYS A 683 -7.34 -17.93 -13.01
C CYS A 683 -8.42 -17.05 -13.66
N HIS A 684 -9.10 -17.47 -14.71
CA HIS A 684 -10.04 -16.65 -15.47
C HIS A 684 -11.14 -16.01 -14.56
N PRO A 685 -11.49 -14.71 -14.67
CA PRO A 685 -12.28 -14.03 -13.64
C PRO A 685 -13.81 -14.10 -13.84
N ARG A 686 -14.26 -14.47 -15.05
CA ARG A 686 -15.68 -14.33 -15.45
C ARG A 686 -16.42 -15.64 -15.75
N ARG A 687 -15.81 -16.80 -15.49
CA ARG A 687 -16.44 -18.12 -15.72
C ARG A 687 -15.88 -19.14 -14.75
N SER A 688 -16.62 -20.18 -14.40
CA SER A 688 -16.18 -21.31 -13.58
C SER A 688 -15.83 -22.52 -14.47
N PHE A 689 -15.24 -23.58 -13.90
CA PHE A 689 -15.07 -24.85 -14.62
C PHE A 689 -16.40 -25.59 -14.86
N GLU A 690 -17.41 -25.35 -14.02
CA GLU A 690 -18.77 -25.83 -14.29
C GLU A 690 -19.33 -25.23 -15.58
N ASP A 691 -19.08 -23.94 -15.84
CA ASP A 691 -19.51 -23.29 -17.08
C ASP A 691 -18.81 -23.89 -18.30
N VAL A 692 -17.52 -24.22 -18.17
CA VAL A 692 -16.73 -24.87 -19.23
C VAL A 692 -17.31 -26.23 -19.59
N VAL A 693 -17.57 -27.07 -18.59
CA VAL A 693 -18.13 -28.41 -18.79
C VAL A 693 -19.53 -28.33 -19.40
N ASN A 694 -20.33 -27.33 -19.02
CA ASN A 694 -21.68 -27.17 -19.56
C ASN A 694 -21.72 -26.49 -20.94
N ASN A 695 -20.66 -25.78 -21.34
CA ASN A 695 -20.58 -25.06 -22.60
C ASN A 695 -19.14 -25.02 -23.15
N HIS A 696 -18.80 -26.02 -23.96
CA HIS A 696 -17.48 -26.14 -24.60
C HIS A 696 -17.18 -24.99 -25.58
N ALA A 697 -18.17 -24.22 -26.06
CA ALA A 697 -17.91 -23.05 -26.91
C ALA A 697 -17.08 -21.96 -26.19
N LEU A 698 -17.00 -22.02 -24.86
CA LEU A 698 -16.11 -21.19 -24.05
C LEU A 698 -14.62 -21.60 -24.17
N LEU A 699 -14.29 -22.66 -24.91
CA LEU A 699 -12.92 -23.10 -25.20
C LEU A 699 -12.47 -22.75 -26.63
N ASP A 700 -13.34 -22.16 -27.46
CA ASP A 700 -12.98 -21.79 -28.84
C ASP A 700 -11.86 -20.75 -28.87
N ALA A 701 -10.70 -21.14 -29.41
CA ALA A 701 -9.51 -20.31 -29.52
C ALA A 701 -9.68 -19.11 -30.48
N SER A 702 -10.65 -19.17 -31.39
CA SER A 702 -10.97 -18.09 -32.32
C SER A 702 -11.51 -16.85 -31.62
N ASN A 703 -12.10 -17.02 -30.44
CA ASN A 703 -12.59 -15.93 -29.62
C ASN A 703 -11.58 -15.61 -28.51
N SER A 704 -10.79 -14.55 -28.71
CA SER A 704 -9.81 -14.10 -27.72
C SER A 704 -10.40 -13.78 -26.32
N ALA A 705 -11.70 -13.48 -26.23
CA ALA A 705 -12.37 -13.19 -24.96
C ALA A 705 -12.64 -14.45 -24.12
N ASN A 706 -12.51 -15.64 -24.69
CA ASN A 706 -12.72 -16.91 -23.99
C ASN A 706 -11.59 -17.22 -22.99
N LEU A 707 -10.38 -16.69 -23.21
CA LEU A 707 -9.24 -16.89 -22.30
C LEU A 707 -8.61 -15.56 -21.89
N GLU A 708 -8.91 -15.12 -20.66
CA GLU A 708 -8.28 -13.95 -20.07
C GLU A 708 -6.86 -14.28 -19.57
N ARG A 709 -5.86 -13.54 -20.06
CA ARG A 709 -4.42 -13.77 -19.80
C ARG A 709 -4.00 -13.25 -18.41
N GLN A 710 -4.57 -13.83 -17.35
CA GLN A 710 -4.18 -13.51 -15.97
C GLN A 710 -3.78 -14.74 -15.17
N LEU A 711 -2.87 -14.56 -14.22
CA LEU A 711 -2.31 -15.63 -13.39
C LEU A 711 -2.55 -15.39 -11.90
N ARG A 712 -3.54 -14.57 -11.54
CA ARG A 712 -3.90 -14.30 -10.15
C ARG A 712 -5.13 -15.12 -9.77
N PHE A 713 -5.10 -15.68 -8.58
CA PHE A 713 -6.23 -16.42 -8.01
C PHE A 713 -6.41 -15.99 -6.55
N TYR A 714 -7.58 -16.25 -5.99
CA TYR A 714 -7.82 -16.00 -4.58
C TYR A 714 -7.27 -17.16 -3.76
N ASN A 715 -6.36 -16.90 -2.84
CA ASN A 715 -5.84 -17.93 -1.96
C ASN A 715 -6.61 -17.90 -0.64
N GLY A 716 -7.43 -18.94 -0.39
CA GLY A 716 -8.20 -19.06 0.84
C GLY A 716 -7.35 -19.32 2.08
N VAL A 717 -6.11 -19.79 1.91
CA VAL A 717 -5.14 -20.00 3.00
C VAL A 717 -4.57 -18.67 3.49
N THR A 718 -4.25 -17.77 2.58
CA THR A 718 -3.64 -16.45 2.89
C THR A 718 -4.66 -15.32 2.91
N ASN A 719 -5.92 -15.60 2.54
CA ASN A 719 -7.02 -14.64 2.45
C ASN A 719 -6.68 -13.42 1.57
N THR A 720 -5.93 -13.63 0.48
CA THR A 720 -5.48 -12.59 -0.46
C THR A 720 -5.38 -13.14 -1.90
N TYR A 721 -5.19 -12.26 -2.87
CA TYR A 721 -4.96 -12.63 -4.27
C TYR A 721 -3.48 -12.91 -4.54
N ASP A 722 -3.14 -14.19 -4.62
CA ASP A 722 -1.80 -14.68 -4.93
C ASP A 722 -1.61 -14.88 -6.44
N ALA A 723 -0.34 -14.99 -6.87
CA ALA A 723 0.03 -15.36 -8.22
C ALA A 723 0.25 -16.87 -8.31
N TRP A 724 -0.23 -17.51 -9.38
CA TRP A 724 -0.02 -18.93 -9.65
C TRP A 724 1.46 -19.29 -9.69
N PHE A 725 2.27 -18.43 -10.31
CA PHE A 725 3.72 -18.54 -10.35
C PHE A 725 4.34 -17.38 -9.58
N THR A 726 5.03 -17.67 -8.48
CA THR A 726 5.86 -16.67 -7.78
C THR A 726 7.27 -16.61 -8.41
N PRO A 727 7.96 -15.46 -8.42
CA PRO A 727 9.34 -15.39 -8.90
C PRO A 727 10.22 -16.34 -8.10
N LEU A 728 11.01 -17.19 -8.78
CA LEU A 728 11.84 -18.25 -8.17
C LEU A 728 11.04 -19.41 -7.54
N SER A 729 9.74 -19.55 -7.84
CA SER A 729 8.89 -20.58 -7.25
C SER A 729 9.43 -21.98 -7.43
N PHE A 730 10.17 -22.31 -8.49
CA PHE A 730 10.76 -23.65 -8.71
C PHE A 730 11.70 -24.11 -7.58
N GLY A 731 12.15 -23.21 -6.70
CA GLY A 731 12.97 -23.51 -5.51
C GLY A 731 12.33 -23.18 -4.15
N SER A 732 11.06 -22.73 -4.09
CA SER A 732 10.42 -22.40 -2.80
C SER A 732 9.89 -23.65 -2.09
N ASN A 733 10.07 -23.72 -0.77
CA ASN A 733 9.53 -24.77 0.11
C ASN A 733 8.12 -24.43 0.64
N SER A 734 7.38 -23.56 -0.05
CA SER A 734 6.03 -23.11 0.33
C SER A 734 5.23 -22.71 -0.90
N GLY A 735 3.91 -22.95 -0.90
CA GLY A 735 2.99 -22.54 -1.98
C GLY A 735 2.26 -23.71 -2.66
N LEU A 736 1.84 -23.48 -3.91
CA LEU A 736 1.13 -24.46 -4.75
C LEU A 736 1.92 -25.78 -4.88
N GLY A 737 1.28 -26.89 -4.55
CA GLY A 737 1.91 -28.22 -4.54
C GLY A 737 2.83 -28.50 -3.36
N ILE A 738 2.85 -27.63 -2.36
CA ILE A 738 3.60 -27.87 -1.11
C ILE A 738 2.67 -27.72 0.09
N SER A 739 1.91 -26.63 0.13
CA SER A 739 1.00 -26.31 1.25
C SER A 739 -0.48 -26.24 0.83
N PHE A 740 -0.79 -26.23 -0.46
CA PHE A 740 -2.17 -26.25 -0.97
C PHE A 740 -2.22 -26.72 -2.44
N ALA A 741 -3.43 -27.05 -2.90
CA ALA A 741 -3.81 -27.10 -4.31
C ALA A 741 -5.02 -26.19 -4.56
N ILE A 742 -5.38 -25.98 -5.82
CA ILE A 742 -6.40 -25.00 -6.22
C ILE A 742 -7.66 -25.71 -6.71
N LEU A 743 -8.83 -25.21 -6.30
CA LEU A 743 -10.13 -25.59 -6.84
C LEU A 743 -10.82 -24.44 -7.57
N ARG A 744 -11.55 -24.74 -8.63
CA ARG A 744 -12.34 -23.80 -9.46
C ARG A 744 -13.77 -24.29 -9.74
N ASN A 745 -14.42 -24.81 -8.70
CA ASN A 745 -15.81 -25.27 -8.77
C ASN A 745 -16.85 -24.13 -8.59
N THR A 746 -16.46 -22.96 -8.08
CA THR A 746 -17.34 -21.78 -7.90
C THR A 746 -16.81 -20.58 -8.69
N TRP A 747 -17.42 -19.40 -8.56
CA TRP A 747 -17.11 -18.16 -9.30
C TRP A 747 -15.66 -17.63 -9.11
N TRP A 748 -14.84 -18.26 -8.27
CA TRP A 748 -13.48 -17.84 -7.92
C TRP A 748 -12.61 -19.09 -7.76
N ALA A 749 -11.38 -19.02 -8.25
CA ALA A 749 -10.38 -20.04 -7.93
C ALA A 749 -9.86 -19.84 -6.52
N CYS A 750 -9.91 -20.91 -5.71
CA CYS A 750 -9.58 -20.90 -4.30
C CYS A 750 -8.41 -21.85 -4.02
N GLY A 751 -7.28 -21.33 -3.53
CA GLY A 751 -6.25 -22.14 -2.88
C GLY A 751 -6.79 -22.72 -1.56
N ALA A 752 -6.78 -24.05 -1.41
CA ALA A 752 -7.28 -24.75 -0.23
C ALA A 752 -6.16 -25.57 0.43
N GLY A 753 -5.83 -25.23 1.67
CA GLY A 753 -4.68 -25.80 2.39
C GLY A 753 -4.97 -27.12 3.12
N GLU A 754 -6.21 -27.37 3.55
CA GLU A 754 -6.59 -28.61 4.24
C GLU A 754 -7.73 -29.34 3.51
N ALA A 755 -7.63 -30.67 3.43
CA ALA A 755 -8.65 -31.55 2.85
C ALA A 755 -10.08 -31.38 3.44
N PRO A 756 -10.30 -31.00 4.72
CA PRO A 756 -11.62 -30.68 5.25
C PRO A 756 -12.27 -29.43 4.62
N MET A 757 -11.50 -28.39 4.27
CA MET A 757 -12.03 -27.23 3.52
C MET A 757 -12.36 -27.58 2.07
N ALA A 758 -11.54 -28.41 1.42
CA ALA A 758 -11.83 -28.95 0.09
C ALA A 758 -13.01 -29.95 0.11
N GLY A 759 -13.21 -30.66 1.21
CA GLY A 759 -14.30 -31.61 1.43
C GLY A 759 -15.64 -30.98 1.87
N ALA A 760 -15.61 -29.82 2.55
CA ALA A 760 -16.79 -29.04 2.91
C ALA A 760 -17.51 -28.47 1.67
N LEU A 761 -16.77 -28.20 0.60
CA LEU A 761 -17.30 -28.06 -0.77
C LEU A 761 -17.48 -29.46 -1.36
N VAL A 762 -18.53 -30.17 -0.93
CA VAL A 762 -19.02 -31.51 -1.35
C VAL A 762 -18.30 -32.08 -2.58
N GLY A 763 -17.83 -33.34 -2.56
CA GLY A 763 -16.98 -34.05 -3.57
C GLY A 763 -17.33 -33.99 -5.08
N ARG A 764 -18.27 -33.12 -5.48
CA ARG A 764 -18.48 -32.53 -6.81
C ARG A 764 -17.30 -31.69 -7.30
N GLY A 765 -16.60 -30.95 -6.45
CA GLY A 765 -15.56 -29.98 -6.89
C GLY A 765 -14.42 -30.59 -7.72
N PRO A 766 -13.65 -31.54 -7.18
CA PRO A 766 -12.58 -32.20 -7.93
C PRO A 766 -13.07 -32.96 -9.18
N ARG A 767 -14.32 -33.44 -9.20
CA ARG A 767 -14.90 -34.09 -10.39
C ARG A 767 -15.12 -33.09 -11.53
N VAL A 768 -15.67 -31.92 -11.19
CA VAL A 768 -15.84 -30.82 -12.15
C VAL A 768 -14.49 -30.36 -12.68
N GLU A 769 -13.46 -30.31 -11.83
CA GLU A 769 -12.08 -30.04 -12.28
C GLU A 769 -11.59 -31.07 -13.29
N LEU A 770 -11.70 -32.36 -12.98
CA LEU A 770 -11.24 -33.41 -13.87
C LEU A 770 -11.95 -33.32 -15.23
N SER A 771 -13.27 -33.18 -15.24
CA SER A 771 -14.05 -33.04 -16.47
C SER A 771 -13.70 -31.78 -17.26
N ALA A 772 -13.44 -30.65 -16.59
CA ALA A 772 -13.01 -29.43 -17.27
C ALA A 772 -11.61 -29.57 -17.86
N ILE A 773 -10.66 -30.19 -17.15
CA ILE A 773 -9.30 -30.44 -17.67
C ILE A 773 -9.32 -31.44 -18.82
N GLU A 774 -10.18 -32.45 -18.78
CA GLU A 774 -10.42 -33.36 -19.90
C GLU A 774 -10.95 -32.61 -21.12
N ALA A 775 -11.99 -31.78 -20.96
CA ALA A 775 -12.55 -30.97 -22.04
C ALA A 775 -11.52 -29.98 -22.62
N ILE A 776 -10.74 -29.32 -21.76
CA ILE A 776 -9.67 -28.41 -22.18
C ILE A 776 -8.60 -29.15 -22.99
N ASP A 777 -8.17 -30.33 -22.54
CA ASP A 777 -7.16 -31.14 -23.23
C ASP A 777 -7.65 -31.65 -24.58
N GLU A 778 -8.91 -32.11 -24.64
CA GLU A 778 -9.57 -32.59 -25.87
C GLU A 778 -9.70 -31.45 -26.89
N GLU A 779 -10.41 -30.36 -26.54
CA GLU A 779 -10.67 -29.24 -27.46
C GLU A 779 -9.36 -28.62 -27.98
N ARG A 780 -8.36 -28.42 -27.11
CA ARG A 780 -7.08 -27.84 -27.53
C ARG A 780 -6.28 -28.78 -28.40
N THR A 781 -6.41 -30.10 -28.23
CA THR A 781 -5.78 -31.09 -29.11
C THR A 781 -6.42 -31.05 -30.50
N ASP A 782 -7.76 -31.02 -30.55
CA ASP A 782 -8.49 -30.95 -31.81
C ASP A 782 -8.18 -29.67 -32.58
N ASP A 783 -8.07 -28.53 -31.89
CA ASP A 783 -7.75 -27.23 -32.48
C ASP A 783 -6.32 -27.14 -33.09
N LEU A 784 -5.41 -28.05 -32.73
CA LEU A 784 -4.10 -28.14 -33.39
C LEU A 784 -4.23 -28.54 -34.86
N THR A 785 -5.23 -29.36 -35.21
CA THR A 785 -5.54 -29.73 -36.60
C THR A 785 -5.84 -28.47 -37.41
N ARG A 786 -6.69 -27.59 -36.87
CA ARG A 786 -7.01 -26.30 -37.50
C ARG A 786 -5.81 -25.36 -37.59
N SER A 787 -4.86 -25.48 -36.66
CA SER A 787 -3.60 -24.72 -36.72
C SER A 787 -2.72 -25.18 -37.90
N LEU A 788 -2.65 -26.49 -38.16
CA LEU A 788 -2.00 -27.02 -39.36
C LEU A 788 -2.70 -26.54 -40.65
N GLU A 789 -4.04 -26.50 -40.67
CA GLU A 789 -4.80 -25.96 -41.81
C GLU A 789 -4.51 -24.47 -42.04
N ASN A 790 -4.47 -23.66 -40.98
CA ASN A 790 -4.18 -22.23 -41.07
C ASN A 790 -2.75 -21.95 -41.59
N LEU A 791 -1.78 -22.78 -41.21
CA LEU A 791 -0.42 -22.73 -41.73
C LEU A 791 -0.31 -23.18 -43.19
N ALA A 792 -1.16 -24.13 -43.62
CA ALA A 792 -1.20 -24.58 -45.00
C ALA A 792 -1.98 -23.63 -45.93
N ALA A 793 -2.88 -22.81 -45.36
CA ALA A 793 -3.69 -21.84 -46.09
C ALA A 793 -2.88 -20.59 -46.49
N PRO A 794 -3.15 -20.00 -47.68
CA PRO A 794 -2.55 -18.73 -48.10
C PRO A 794 -2.73 -17.62 -47.05
N SER A 795 -1.75 -16.73 -46.91
CA SER A 795 -1.80 -15.60 -45.99
C SER A 795 -2.82 -14.55 -46.44
N ARG A 796 -3.62 -14.05 -45.49
CA ARG A 796 -4.55 -12.92 -45.73
C ARG A 796 -3.81 -11.57 -45.83
N LEU A 797 -2.52 -11.52 -45.53
CA LEU A 797 -1.70 -10.31 -45.63
C LEU A 797 -1.54 -9.85 -47.09
N GLN A 798 -1.57 -10.77 -48.06
CA GLN A 798 -1.52 -10.43 -49.49
C GLN A 798 -2.79 -9.73 -50.00
N ASP A 799 -3.97 -10.00 -49.41
CA ASP A 799 -5.22 -9.32 -49.81
C ASP A 799 -5.25 -7.83 -49.40
N SER A 800 -4.45 -7.44 -48.40
CA SER A 800 -4.34 -6.04 -47.97
C SER A 800 -3.41 -5.19 -48.87
N LEU A 801 -2.48 -5.83 -49.58
CA LEU A 801 -1.59 -5.16 -50.55
C LEU A 801 -2.29 -4.88 -51.89
N PHE A 802 -3.40 -5.55 -52.20
CA PHE A 802 -4.18 -5.31 -53.42
C PHE A 802 -5.28 -4.23 -53.28
N TYR A 803 -5.65 -3.82 -52.06
CA TYR A 803 -6.67 -2.76 -51.84
C TYR A 803 -6.14 -1.45 -51.24
N SER A 804 -4.86 -1.36 -50.88
CA SER A 804 -4.29 -0.17 -50.21
C SER A 804 -3.69 0.91 -51.12
N VAL A 805 -3.73 0.77 -52.46
CA VAL A 805 -3.21 1.82 -53.39
C VAL A 805 -4.33 2.71 -53.98
N TYR A 806 -5.60 2.34 -53.82
CA TYR A 806 -6.72 3.15 -54.30
C TYR A 806 -7.92 3.06 -53.35
N SER A 807 -7.91 3.80 -52.23
CA SER A 807 -9.10 4.40 -51.57
C SER A 807 -8.84 4.71 -50.10
N PHE A 808 -8.08 5.77 -49.77
CA PHE A 808 -8.22 6.49 -48.49
C PHE A 808 -7.59 7.88 -48.61
N ASN A 809 -8.07 8.68 -49.58
CA ASN A 809 -7.82 10.13 -49.64
C ASN A 809 -9.03 10.91 -50.18
N ALA A 810 -10.24 10.36 -50.06
CA ALA A 810 -11.46 11.07 -50.36
C ALA A 810 -12.54 10.65 -49.35
N LEU A 811 -13.05 11.64 -48.61
CA LEU A 811 -14.19 11.64 -47.67
C LEU A 811 -13.82 11.72 -46.18
N ARG A 812 -13.45 12.92 -45.73
CA ARG A 812 -14.18 13.68 -44.68
C ARG A 812 -13.61 15.11 -44.57
N ASN A 813 -14.23 16.01 -45.34
CA ASN A 813 -14.59 17.34 -44.85
C ASN A 813 -15.92 17.21 -44.10
#